data_AF-A0A528X7Q5-F1
#
_entry.id   AF-A0A528X7Q5-F1
#
_cell.length_a   1.000
_cell.length_b   1.000
_cell.length_c   1.000
_cell.angle_alpha   90.00
_cell.angle_beta   90.00
_cell.angle_gamma   90.00
#
_symmetry.space_group_name_H-M   'P 1'
#
loop_
_entity.id
_entity.type
_entity.pdbx_description
1 polymer ?
#
loop_
_entity_poly.entity_id
_entity_poly.type
_entity_poly.pdbx_seq_one_letter_code
_entity_poly.pdbx_strand_id
1 'polypeptide(L)'
;MPDVIRVRAATNNEVAFLSWDLGGMIPGCLGFEIVRIYPDTGEERCLAAWVPFKGQRNPRWIPQDTGVWPVQKTFWRDLTVRRRRDSLEVRPDGEMIAYRVRPVGDMKPGLDPVPVRPDQVVDGQPAYEGAPRPLGYLGNGAVSPPVFLGQMFGKARVAFTNGVLSTQWMSHALQEAGIKVGQRDKIRAELQRPGSKIRAYLHGDVPDVLTSLLKRAKTQGGTVRLALYELADDELCDAIIEARDVVEVILSNSGRDDQTKAWDAGNAPFRKRLRDAGVALTDRLFNNNHIGHNKFAVYRDAQGNAQAVMTGSTNWTSTGICGQSNNAFIRDDPAMAKVFDVYWERMKADVFPPPANESAAGHVAQAQGVPLRTENHRPNPLNGATAPLDGLTVWFSPNDPQRNRKDISVRPVDLEDVFARIKAAKDAVLFLVFNPSLLGDNSIVDQAVAAAKANPKLIVQGAISDETAMPNYVAPTRDPVTHKSNRDGKSPFVFPEKVWEAPNISIVRAANLTGASIARDFQAEVLTVGHAIVHDKIVIIDPMADNATVITGSHNLGYKASYENDENMVVVEGDKTFAAAYAVHMLDVFDHYKFRAWRRTIGKGPSDDDGLSIDDHWLKPYADGKKGAIARYFP
;
A
#
# COMPACT_ATOMS: atom_id res chain seq x y z
N MET A 1 9.02 -11.97 37.37
CA MET A 1 10.11 -11.88 36.37
C MET A 1 9.63 -10.99 35.24
N PRO A 2 10.50 -10.19 34.59
CA PRO A 2 10.13 -9.46 33.38
C PRO A 2 9.60 -10.42 32.32
N ASP A 3 8.50 -10.05 31.66
CA ASP A 3 7.78 -10.87 30.68
C ASP A 3 7.13 -9.96 29.61
N VAL A 4 6.47 -10.53 28.62
CA VAL A 4 5.51 -9.83 27.76
C VAL A 4 4.25 -9.54 28.59
N ILE A 5 3.94 -8.26 28.78
CA ILE A 5 2.85 -7.85 29.70
C ILE A 5 1.54 -7.53 28.97
N ARG A 6 1.62 -7.25 27.66
CA ARG A 6 0.45 -6.92 26.84
C ARG A 6 0.76 -7.24 25.38
N VAL A 7 -0.14 -7.96 24.72
CA VAL A 7 -0.12 -8.17 23.26
C VAL A 7 -1.32 -7.49 22.66
N ARG A 8 -1.12 -6.92 21.48
CA ARG A 8 -2.12 -6.14 20.78
C ARG A 8 -2.07 -6.48 19.30
N ALA A 9 -3.22 -6.44 18.64
CA ALA A 9 -3.34 -6.78 17.23
C ALA A 9 -4.33 -5.85 16.53
N ALA A 10 -4.09 -5.60 15.25
CA ALA A 10 -4.99 -4.92 14.34
C ALA A 10 -4.89 -5.59 12.97
N THR A 11 -5.97 -5.62 12.22
CA THR A 11 -6.05 -6.26 10.91
C THR A 11 -6.31 -5.23 9.83
N ASN A 12 -5.83 -5.53 8.62
CA ASN A 12 -6.56 -5.17 7.41
C ASN A 12 -7.23 -6.44 6.86
N ASN A 13 -7.75 -6.43 5.64
CA ASN A 13 -8.43 -7.59 5.08
C ASN A 13 -7.48 -8.75 4.66
N GLU A 14 -6.16 -8.59 4.78
CA GLU A 14 -5.14 -9.53 4.26
C GLU A 14 -4.06 -9.94 5.28
N VAL A 15 -3.71 -9.04 6.21
CA VAL A 15 -2.57 -9.07 7.12
C VAL A 15 -3.02 -8.63 8.51
N ALA A 16 -2.45 -9.25 9.54
CA ALA A 16 -2.56 -8.74 10.91
C ALA A 16 -1.22 -8.12 11.34
N PHE A 17 -1.25 -6.88 11.85
CA PHE A 17 -0.14 -6.29 12.59
C PHE A 17 -0.31 -6.59 14.07
N LEU A 18 0.79 -6.94 14.73
CA LEU A 18 0.80 -7.22 16.15
C LEU A 18 1.97 -6.54 16.83
N SER A 19 1.76 -6.08 18.05
CA SER A 19 2.75 -5.40 18.87
C SER A 19 2.60 -5.83 20.32
N TRP A 20 3.68 -5.70 21.09
CA TRP A 20 3.64 -6.08 22.49
C TRP A 20 4.59 -5.27 23.35
N ASP A 21 4.19 -5.12 24.61
CA ASP A 21 4.98 -4.45 25.64
C ASP A 21 5.74 -5.45 26.49
N LEU A 22 6.88 -4.99 26.99
CA LEU A 22 7.75 -5.74 27.87
C LEU A 22 7.69 -5.13 29.26
N GLY A 23 7.65 -5.97 30.29
CA GLY A 23 7.80 -5.55 31.68
C GLY A 23 9.24 -5.17 32.07
N GLY A 24 10.18 -5.24 31.13
CA GLY A 24 11.60 -4.95 31.30
C GLY A 24 12.47 -5.84 30.41
N MET A 25 13.78 -5.80 30.65
CA MET A 25 14.72 -6.72 30.02
C MET A 25 14.44 -8.16 30.47
N ILE A 26 14.35 -9.09 29.53
CA ILE A 26 14.13 -10.52 29.79
C ILE A 26 15.48 -11.26 29.58
N PRO A 27 16.19 -11.68 30.65
CA PRO A 27 17.50 -12.29 30.52
C PRO A 27 17.47 -13.58 29.70
N GLY A 28 18.40 -13.72 28.77
CA GLY A 28 18.52 -14.89 27.89
C GLY A 28 17.45 -14.99 26.79
N CYS A 29 16.66 -13.93 26.58
CA CYS A 29 15.63 -13.91 25.53
C CYS A 29 16.25 -13.91 24.13
N LEU A 30 16.03 -15.00 23.40
CA LEU A 30 16.46 -15.17 22.01
C LEU A 30 15.42 -14.67 21.01
N GLY A 31 14.21 -14.37 21.46
CA GLY A 31 13.12 -13.87 20.63
C GLY A 31 11.77 -14.20 21.22
N PHE A 32 10.73 -14.02 20.42
CA PHE A 32 9.36 -14.35 20.79
C PHE A 32 8.76 -15.41 19.86
N GLU A 33 8.18 -16.45 20.46
CA GLU A 33 7.23 -17.33 19.77
C GLU A 33 5.90 -16.59 19.65
N ILE A 34 5.30 -16.65 18.46
CA ILE A 34 4.00 -16.05 18.16
C ILE A 34 3.06 -17.15 17.67
N VAL A 35 1.94 -17.31 18.37
CA VAL A 35 0.89 -18.30 18.05
C VAL A 35 -0.41 -17.56 17.76
N ARG A 36 -0.95 -17.76 16.55
CA ARG A 36 -2.32 -17.37 16.21
C ARG A 36 -3.30 -18.34 16.86
N ILE A 37 -4.33 -17.82 17.48
CA ILE A 37 -5.40 -18.55 18.13
C ILE A 37 -6.68 -18.23 17.37
N TYR A 38 -7.48 -19.26 17.10
CA TYR A 38 -8.84 -19.15 16.59
C TYR A 38 -9.81 -19.36 17.77
N PRO A 39 -10.33 -18.29 18.40
CA PRO A 39 -11.10 -18.42 19.64
C PRO A 39 -12.34 -19.30 19.48
N ASP A 40 -12.94 -19.32 18.28
CA ASP A 40 -14.16 -20.06 18.00
C ASP A 40 -13.93 -21.59 17.93
N THR A 41 -12.74 -22.02 17.50
CA THR A 41 -12.41 -23.46 17.33
C THR A 41 -11.41 -23.98 18.37
N GLY A 42 -10.68 -23.09 19.04
CA GLY A 42 -9.53 -23.43 19.87
C GLY A 42 -8.29 -23.82 19.07
N GLU A 43 -8.31 -23.74 17.74
CA GLU A 43 -7.13 -24.03 16.91
C GLU A 43 -6.01 -23.04 17.23
N GLU A 44 -4.80 -23.57 17.41
CA GLU A 44 -3.59 -22.79 17.59
C GLU A 44 -2.61 -23.06 16.44
N ARG A 45 -2.09 -21.98 15.84
CA ARG A 45 -1.12 -22.06 14.74
C ARG A 45 0.06 -21.14 15.00
N CYS A 46 1.25 -21.73 15.16
CA CYS A 46 2.47 -20.94 15.24
C CYS A 46 2.78 -20.25 13.93
N LEU A 47 3.24 -19.01 14.01
CA LEU A 47 3.58 -18.24 12.82
C LEU A 47 4.86 -18.76 12.19
N ALA A 48 4.90 -18.75 10.86
CA ALA A 48 6.02 -19.28 10.10
C ALA A 48 7.22 -18.31 10.09
N ALA A 49 8.43 -18.86 10.07
CA ALA A 49 9.71 -18.15 10.05
C ALA A 49 10.69 -18.78 9.03
N TRP A 50 11.54 -17.96 8.42
CA TRP A 50 12.49 -18.40 7.39
C TRP A 50 13.95 -18.02 7.69
N VAL A 51 14.15 -17.07 8.60
CA VAL A 51 15.48 -16.51 8.87
C VAL A 51 16.06 -17.25 10.07
N PRO A 52 17.14 -18.03 9.87
CA PRO A 52 17.71 -18.85 10.94
C PRO A 52 18.58 -18.04 11.91
N PHE A 53 18.97 -18.68 13.02
CA PHE A 53 20.02 -18.15 13.90
C PHE A 53 21.37 -18.03 13.18
N LYS A 54 22.23 -17.14 13.69
CA LYS A 54 23.65 -17.16 13.32
C LYS A 54 24.23 -18.56 13.55
N GLY A 55 24.94 -19.10 12.55
CA GLY A 55 25.45 -20.47 12.53
C GLY A 55 24.54 -21.53 11.89
N GLN A 56 23.30 -21.17 11.53
CA GLN A 56 22.37 -22.02 10.77
C GLN A 56 22.11 -21.45 9.36
N ARG A 57 21.62 -22.27 8.43
CA ARG A 57 21.30 -21.91 7.03
C ARG A 57 19.98 -22.53 6.57
N ASN A 58 19.24 -21.82 5.74
CA ASN A 58 17.99 -22.29 5.13
C ASN A 58 18.07 -22.24 3.59
N PRO A 59 18.98 -22.98 2.94
CA PRO A 59 19.22 -22.89 1.50
C PRO A 59 18.04 -23.38 0.66
N ARG A 60 17.19 -24.23 1.24
CA ARG A 60 15.98 -24.78 0.60
C ARG A 60 14.72 -23.92 0.84
N TRP A 61 14.86 -22.83 1.60
CA TRP A 61 13.76 -21.90 1.93
C TRP A 61 12.53 -22.58 2.56
N ILE A 62 12.76 -23.65 3.33
CA ILE A 62 11.69 -24.40 3.98
C ILE A 62 11.19 -23.59 5.19
N PRO A 63 9.88 -23.31 5.30
CA PRO A 63 9.34 -22.64 6.48
C PRO A 63 9.60 -23.45 7.74
N GLN A 64 10.11 -22.78 8.77
CA GLN A 64 9.99 -23.22 10.15
C GLN A 64 8.89 -22.40 10.83
N ASP A 65 8.78 -22.49 12.15
CA ASP A 65 7.91 -21.62 12.92
C ASP A 65 8.71 -20.74 13.90
N THR A 66 8.04 -19.77 14.51
CA THR A 66 8.65 -18.89 15.52
C THR A 66 9.03 -19.61 16.82
N GLY A 67 8.70 -20.89 16.97
CA GLY A 67 9.22 -21.77 18.03
C GLY A 67 10.58 -22.38 17.70
N VAL A 68 11.00 -22.36 16.44
CA VAL A 68 12.36 -22.73 15.98
C VAL A 68 13.21 -21.48 15.75
N TRP A 69 12.66 -20.49 15.04
CA TRP A 69 13.34 -19.23 14.72
C TRP A 69 12.50 -18.04 15.20
N PRO A 70 12.68 -17.60 16.45
CA PRO A 70 11.79 -16.65 17.10
C PRO A 70 11.98 -15.22 16.59
N VAL A 71 10.95 -14.40 16.76
CA VAL A 71 10.95 -13.01 16.28
C VAL A 71 11.80 -12.12 17.20
N GLN A 72 12.79 -11.43 16.62
CA GLN A 72 13.65 -10.45 17.32
C GLN A 72 13.20 -8.99 17.10
N LYS A 73 11.94 -8.73 17.43
CA LYS A 73 11.29 -7.40 17.45
C LYS A 73 10.26 -7.37 18.59
N THR A 74 9.63 -6.22 18.84
CA THR A 74 8.43 -6.11 19.72
C THR A 74 7.15 -5.85 18.94
N PHE A 75 7.19 -6.13 17.64
CA PHE A 75 6.07 -6.08 16.72
C PHE A 75 6.33 -7.02 15.55
N TRP A 76 5.27 -7.49 14.90
CA TRP A 76 5.35 -8.40 13.77
C TRP A 76 4.13 -8.27 12.86
N ARG A 77 4.19 -8.94 11.70
CA ARG A 77 3.10 -8.99 10.72
C ARG A 77 2.78 -10.44 10.40
N ASP A 78 1.57 -10.87 10.71
CA ASP A 78 1.07 -12.16 10.25
C ASP A 78 0.62 -12.05 8.79
N LEU A 79 1.58 -12.28 7.90
CA LEU A 79 1.40 -12.37 6.45
C LEU A 79 0.79 -13.71 6.01
N THR A 80 0.31 -14.51 6.97
CA THR A 80 -0.25 -15.85 6.77
C THR A 80 -1.68 -15.96 7.29
N VAL A 81 -2.29 -14.86 7.69
CA VAL A 81 -3.63 -14.84 8.28
C VAL A 81 -4.67 -15.24 7.24
N ARG A 82 -4.77 -14.51 6.14
CA ARG A 82 -5.60 -14.88 5.00
C ARG A 82 -4.88 -15.88 4.12
N ARG A 83 -3.64 -15.59 3.73
CA ARG A 83 -2.95 -16.43 2.75
C ARG A 83 -2.28 -17.62 3.37
N ARG A 84 -2.35 -18.74 2.67
CA ARG A 84 -1.46 -19.86 2.92
C ARG A 84 -0.08 -19.54 2.34
N ARG A 85 0.97 -20.04 2.99
CA ARG A 85 2.37 -19.91 2.51
C ARG A 85 2.93 -21.23 2.00
N ASP A 86 2.25 -22.30 2.34
CA ASP A 86 2.39 -23.68 1.90
C ASP A 86 1.48 -24.03 0.71
N SER A 87 0.52 -23.16 0.37
CA SER A 87 -0.30 -23.30 -0.83
C SER A 87 -0.69 -21.94 -1.42
N LEU A 88 -1.28 -21.99 -2.61
CA LEU A 88 -1.81 -20.82 -3.32
C LEU A 88 -3.27 -20.52 -2.93
N GLU A 89 -3.76 -21.11 -1.84
CA GLU A 89 -5.10 -20.89 -1.33
C GLU A 89 -5.17 -19.68 -0.39
N VAL A 90 -6.33 -19.04 -0.34
CA VAL A 90 -6.65 -17.93 0.56
C VAL A 90 -7.76 -18.41 1.50
N ARG A 91 -7.58 -18.26 2.81
CA ARG A 91 -8.60 -18.50 3.83
C ARG A 91 -9.71 -17.48 3.68
N PRO A 92 -10.99 -17.84 3.96
CA PRO A 92 -12.09 -16.89 3.92
C PRO A 92 -11.89 -15.74 4.92
N ASP A 93 -12.66 -14.67 4.76
CA ASP A 93 -12.76 -13.62 5.77
C ASP A 93 -13.88 -14.00 6.75
N GLY A 94 -14.11 -13.17 7.75
CA GLY A 94 -15.15 -13.37 8.76
C GLY A 94 -14.71 -14.13 10.01
N GLU A 95 -13.41 -14.40 10.18
CA GLU A 95 -12.89 -15.14 11.34
C GLU A 95 -12.46 -14.20 12.47
N MET A 96 -12.75 -14.59 13.72
CA MET A 96 -12.11 -13.99 14.89
C MET A 96 -10.75 -14.66 15.12
N ILE A 97 -9.73 -13.85 15.37
CA ILE A 97 -8.38 -14.35 15.67
C ILE A 97 -7.81 -13.62 16.88
N ALA A 98 -6.94 -14.29 17.63
CA ALA A 98 -6.14 -13.67 18.69
C ALA A 98 -4.69 -14.15 18.58
N TYR A 99 -3.78 -13.51 19.31
CA TYR A 99 -2.36 -13.86 19.25
C TYR A 99 -1.76 -13.99 20.63
N ARG A 100 -1.07 -15.10 20.87
CA ARG A 100 -0.23 -15.30 22.05
C ARG A 100 1.23 -15.05 21.68
N VAL A 101 1.92 -14.24 22.47
CA VAL A 101 3.35 -13.95 22.31
C VAL A 101 4.07 -14.34 23.59
N ARG A 102 5.09 -15.21 23.47
CA ARG A 102 5.87 -15.70 24.62
C ARG A 102 7.37 -15.53 24.40
N PRO A 103 8.13 -15.07 25.40
CA PRO A 103 9.58 -14.98 25.30
C PRO A 103 10.20 -16.39 25.37
N VAL A 104 11.17 -16.65 24.49
CA VAL A 104 11.87 -17.94 24.43
C VAL A 104 13.37 -17.75 24.55
N GLY A 105 14.05 -18.74 25.13
CA GLY A 105 15.51 -18.77 25.28
C GLY A 105 16.06 -20.18 25.14
N ASP A 106 17.37 -20.34 25.33
CA ASP A 106 18.00 -21.67 25.33
C ASP A 106 17.32 -22.60 26.34
N MET A 107 17.03 -23.83 25.91
CA MET A 107 16.45 -24.85 26.78
C MET A 107 17.38 -25.13 27.97
N LYS A 108 16.82 -25.10 29.18
CA LYS A 108 17.52 -25.35 30.44
C LYS A 108 16.64 -26.22 31.36
N PRO A 109 17.23 -26.93 32.34
CA PRO A 109 16.46 -27.63 33.36
C PRO A 109 15.46 -26.70 34.04
N GLY A 110 14.20 -27.12 34.13
CA GLY A 110 13.11 -26.35 34.74
C GLY A 110 12.35 -25.40 33.81
N LEU A 111 12.72 -25.29 32.53
CA LEU A 111 11.90 -24.60 31.52
C LEU A 111 10.96 -25.58 30.81
N ASP A 112 9.76 -25.11 30.49
CA ASP A 112 8.87 -25.84 29.58
C ASP A 112 9.41 -25.77 28.15
N PRO A 113 9.48 -26.91 27.43
CA PRO A 113 9.99 -26.94 26.07
C PRO A 113 9.05 -26.23 25.10
N VAL A 114 9.63 -25.47 24.17
CA VAL A 114 8.89 -24.89 23.04
C VAL A 114 8.65 -25.98 21.99
N PRO A 115 7.39 -26.26 21.59
CA PRO A 115 7.11 -27.29 20.60
C PRO A 115 7.71 -26.93 19.23
N VAL A 116 8.41 -27.89 18.64
CA VAL A 116 8.81 -27.84 17.22
C VAL A 116 7.68 -28.48 16.41
N ARG A 117 6.92 -27.65 15.69
CA ARG A 117 5.72 -28.10 14.96
C ARG A 117 5.99 -28.54 13.52
N PRO A 118 6.87 -27.88 12.75
CA PRO A 118 7.18 -28.32 11.38
C PRO A 118 8.08 -29.56 11.35
N ASP A 119 7.98 -30.33 10.28
CA ASP A 119 8.89 -31.45 10.03
C ASP A 119 10.33 -30.96 9.90
N GLN A 120 11.23 -31.60 10.66
CA GLN A 120 12.65 -31.28 10.66
C GLN A 120 13.43 -32.06 9.57
N VAL A 121 12.76 -32.99 8.90
CA VAL A 121 13.25 -33.73 7.74
C VAL A 121 12.19 -33.64 6.65
N VAL A 122 12.54 -33.02 5.53
CA VAL A 122 11.66 -32.82 4.37
C VAL A 122 12.37 -33.42 3.15
N ASP A 123 11.70 -34.33 2.45
CA ASP A 123 12.22 -35.10 1.31
C ASP A 123 13.52 -35.86 1.64
N GLY A 124 13.58 -36.46 2.84
CA GLY A 124 14.74 -37.22 3.30
C GLY A 124 15.98 -36.38 3.64
N GLN A 125 15.86 -35.05 3.68
CA GLN A 125 16.94 -34.11 4.00
C GLN A 125 16.56 -33.20 5.18
N PRO A 126 17.52 -32.78 6.02
CA PRO A 126 17.27 -31.81 7.09
C PRO A 126 16.58 -30.54 6.57
N ALA A 127 15.57 -30.05 7.28
CA ALA A 127 14.80 -28.87 6.87
C ALA A 127 15.68 -27.60 6.75
N TYR A 128 16.76 -27.54 7.54
CA TYR A 128 17.79 -26.51 7.51
C TYR A 128 19.16 -27.10 7.90
N GLU A 129 20.24 -26.36 7.66
CA GLU A 129 21.60 -26.76 8.02
C GLU A 129 22.06 -26.07 9.31
N GLY A 130 22.97 -26.70 10.05
CA GLY A 130 23.49 -26.23 11.33
C GLY A 130 22.88 -26.97 12.52
N ALA A 131 23.49 -26.78 13.70
CA ALA A 131 23.06 -27.48 14.91
C ALA A 131 21.65 -26.99 15.33
N PRO A 132 20.70 -27.92 15.62
CA PRO A 132 19.43 -27.55 16.22
C PRO A 132 19.62 -26.86 17.56
N ARG A 133 18.75 -25.88 17.86
CA ARG A 133 18.79 -25.13 19.11
C ARG A 133 17.46 -25.29 19.86
N PRO A 134 17.35 -26.27 20.77
CA PRO A 134 16.15 -26.46 21.57
C PRO A 134 15.85 -25.21 22.40
N LEU A 135 14.59 -24.76 22.38
CA LEU A 135 14.15 -23.58 23.11
C LEU A 135 13.23 -23.95 24.28
N GLY A 136 13.28 -23.13 25.34
CA GLY A 136 12.35 -23.19 26.47
C GLY A 136 11.66 -21.84 26.70
N TYR A 137 10.45 -21.85 27.27
CA TYR A 137 9.73 -20.62 27.61
C TYR A 137 10.37 -19.91 28.81
N LEU A 138 10.67 -18.62 28.66
CA LEU A 138 11.22 -17.78 29.72
C LEU A 138 10.13 -17.07 30.55
N GLY A 139 8.88 -17.14 30.09
CA GLY A 139 7.74 -16.46 30.66
C GLY A 139 6.42 -16.98 30.07
N ASN A 140 5.32 -16.61 30.72
CA ASN A 140 3.98 -16.99 30.29
C ASN A 140 3.51 -16.18 29.08
N GLY A 141 4.10 -15.00 28.90
CA GLY A 141 3.71 -14.05 27.88
C GLY A 141 2.30 -13.50 28.06
N ALA A 142 1.71 -13.01 26.98
CA ALA A 142 0.34 -12.49 26.99
C ALA A 142 -0.41 -12.84 25.69
N VAL A 143 -1.73 -12.68 25.73
CA VAL A 143 -2.65 -12.92 24.61
C VAL A 143 -3.33 -11.61 24.24
N SER A 144 -3.46 -11.32 22.95
CA SER A 144 -4.21 -10.16 22.48
C SER A 144 -5.72 -10.36 22.71
N PRO A 145 -6.49 -9.28 22.83
CA PRO A 145 -7.93 -9.37 22.56
C PRO A 145 -8.17 -9.99 21.18
N PRO A 146 -9.30 -10.70 20.98
CA PRO A 146 -9.72 -11.12 19.66
C PRO A 146 -9.91 -9.93 18.72
N VAL A 147 -9.49 -10.10 17.48
CA VAL A 147 -9.67 -9.13 16.38
C VAL A 147 -10.39 -9.81 15.22
N PHE A 148 -11.23 -9.04 14.53
CA PHE A 148 -11.99 -9.53 13.39
C PHE A 148 -11.16 -9.43 12.12
N LEU A 149 -11.11 -10.52 11.36
CA LEU A 149 -10.50 -10.57 10.05
C LEU A 149 -11.60 -10.37 8.99
N GLY A 150 -11.73 -9.16 8.47
CA GLY A 150 -12.77 -8.84 7.49
C GLY A 150 -12.41 -7.68 6.60
N GLN A 151 -13.33 -7.33 5.71
CA GLN A 151 -13.20 -6.16 4.82
C GLN A 151 -13.93 -4.93 5.35
N MET A 152 -14.78 -5.06 6.37
CA MET A 152 -15.56 -3.96 6.92
C MET A 152 -14.78 -3.25 8.03
N PHE A 153 -14.41 -2.01 7.78
CA PHE A 153 -13.72 -1.14 8.71
C PHE A 153 -14.51 0.16 8.86
N GLY A 154 -15.21 0.27 10.00
CA GLY A 154 -16.14 1.36 10.26
C GLY A 154 -17.29 1.33 9.26
N LYS A 155 -17.48 2.43 8.53
CA LYS A 155 -18.54 2.55 7.51
C LYS A 155 -18.07 2.16 6.09
N ALA A 156 -16.88 1.57 5.94
CA ALA A 156 -16.30 1.25 4.63
C ALA A 156 -15.97 -0.24 4.47
N ARG A 157 -16.17 -0.75 3.25
CA ARG A 157 -15.56 -1.99 2.79
C ARG A 157 -14.23 -1.67 2.10
N VAL A 158 -13.12 -2.23 2.56
CA VAL A 158 -11.76 -1.88 2.11
C VAL A 158 -11.03 -3.12 1.61
N ALA A 159 -10.28 -2.97 0.51
CA ALA A 159 -9.32 -3.96 0.04
C ALA A 159 -8.00 -3.32 -0.36
N PHE A 160 -6.92 -4.07 -0.12
CA PHE A 160 -5.56 -3.73 -0.50
C PHE A 160 -5.02 -4.78 -1.47
N THR A 161 -4.27 -4.34 -2.47
CA THR A 161 -3.54 -5.28 -3.35
C THR A 161 -2.35 -5.84 -2.60
N ASN A 162 -1.88 -6.99 -3.06
CA ASN A 162 -0.64 -7.61 -2.62
C ASN A 162 0.48 -7.43 -3.64
N GLY A 163 0.32 -6.45 -4.54
CA GLY A 163 1.18 -6.19 -5.69
C GLY A 163 2.59 -5.69 -5.36
N VAL A 164 3.09 -6.02 -4.18
CA VAL A 164 4.50 -5.89 -3.80
C VAL A 164 5.25 -7.07 -4.41
N LEU A 165 5.77 -6.88 -5.63
CA LEU A 165 6.47 -7.93 -6.38
C LEU A 165 7.81 -8.35 -5.77
N SER A 166 8.41 -7.48 -4.95
CA SER A 166 9.74 -7.64 -4.39
C SER A 166 9.77 -8.60 -3.21
N THR A 167 9.18 -9.79 -3.33
CA THR A 167 9.11 -10.78 -2.24
C THR A 167 9.86 -12.06 -2.59
N GLN A 168 10.35 -12.75 -1.57
CA GLN A 168 10.90 -14.10 -1.72
C GLN A 168 9.84 -15.07 -2.23
N TRP A 169 8.62 -15.01 -1.69
CA TRP A 169 7.49 -15.79 -2.18
C TRP A 169 7.28 -15.63 -3.69
N MET A 170 7.27 -14.39 -4.20
CA MET A 170 7.09 -14.13 -5.64
C MET A 170 8.24 -14.71 -6.46
N SER A 171 9.48 -14.61 -5.96
CA SER A 171 10.66 -15.16 -6.63
C SER A 171 10.56 -16.68 -6.78
N HIS A 172 10.12 -17.38 -5.73
CA HIS A 172 9.86 -18.83 -5.77
C HIS A 172 8.67 -19.20 -6.65
N ALA A 173 7.54 -18.49 -6.54
CA ALA A 173 6.36 -18.74 -7.36
C ALA A 173 6.65 -18.55 -8.87
N LEU A 174 7.45 -17.55 -9.23
CA LEU A 174 7.93 -17.36 -10.60
C LEU A 174 8.83 -18.53 -11.04
N GLN A 175 9.75 -18.97 -10.18
CA GLN A 175 10.62 -20.10 -10.48
C GLN A 175 9.83 -21.39 -10.74
N GLU A 176 8.83 -21.69 -9.91
CA GLU A 176 7.91 -22.84 -10.10
C GLU A 176 7.12 -22.73 -11.41
N ALA A 177 6.75 -21.51 -11.80
CA ALA A 177 6.12 -21.23 -13.09
C ALA A 177 7.12 -21.22 -14.28
N GLY A 178 8.41 -21.49 -14.06
CA GLY A 178 9.44 -21.47 -15.11
C GLY A 178 9.81 -20.06 -15.61
N ILE A 179 9.52 -19.02 -14.82
CA ILE A 179 9.78 -17.62 -15.11
C ILE A 179 10.96 -17.14 -14.26
N LYS A 180 12.00 -16.58 -14.89
CA LYS A 180 13.15 -16.03 -14.17
C LYS A 180 12.93 -14.58 -13.77
N VAL A 181 13.46 -14.20 -12.61
CA VAL A 181 13.60 -12.80 -12.20
C VAL A 181 14.32 -12.03 -13.32
N GLY A 182 13.68 -10.98 -13.84
CA GLY A 182 14.16 -10.19 -14.99
C GLY A 182 13.41 -10.44 -16.30
N GLN A 183 12.65 -11.53 -16.45
CA GLN A 183 11.80 -11.79 -17.63
C GLN A 183 10.49 -10.99 -17.57
N ARG A 184 10.59 -9.66 -17.59
CA ARG A 184 9.46 -8.74 -17.36
C ARG A 184 8.24 -9.02 -18.25
N ASP A 185 8.43 -9.40 -19.51
CA ASP A 185 7.32 -9.68 -20.41
C ASP A 185 6.58 -10.98 -20.06
N LYS A 186 7.31 -12.02 -19.63
CA LYS A 186 6.68 -13.25 -19.14
C LYS A 186 5.94 -13.02 -17.83
N ILE A 187 6.50 -12.20 -16.93
CA ILE A 187 5.82 -11.81 -15.69
C ILE A 187 4.55 -11.05 -16.05
N ARG A 188 4.61 -10.07 -16.96
CA ARG A 188 3.42 -9.32 -17.40
C ARG A 188 2.34 -10.23 -17.96
N ALA A 189 2.71 -11.20 -18.81
CA ALA A 189 1.78 -12.19 -19.34
C ALA A 189 1.15 -13.06 -18.24
N GLU A 190 1.93 -13.44 -17.22
CA GLU A 190 1.41 -14.18 -16.06
C GLU A 190 0.39 -13.36 -15.27
N LEU A 191 0.65 -12.06 -15.07
CA LEU A 191 -0.27 -11.15 -14.36
C LEU A 191 -1.56 -10.90 -15.14
N GLN A 192 -1.56 -11.04 -16.47
CA GLN A 192 -2.73 -10.84 -17.33
C GLN A 192 -3.63 -12.08 -17.41
N ARG A 193 -3.15 -13.26 -17.00
CA ARG A 193 -3.85 -14.53 -17.20
C ARG A 193 -4.92 -14.76 -16.13
N PRO A 194 -6.23 -14.77 -16.46
CA PRO A 194 -7.34 -14.93 -15.49
C PRO A 194 -7.21 -16.15 -14.55
N GLY A 195 -6.76 -17.29 -15.06
CA GLY A 195 -6.56 -18.51 -14.27
C GLY A 195 -5.25 -18.60 -13.48
N SER A 196 -4.42 -17.55 -13.48
CA SER A 196 -3.15 -17.57 -12.75
C SER A 196 -3.38 -17.46 -11.25
N LYS A 197 -2.84 -18.43 -10.51
CA LYS A 197 -2.81 -18.38 -9.04
C LYS A 197 -1.87 -17.28 -8.52
N ILE A 198 -0.83 -16.91 -9.29
CA ILE A 198 0.04 -15.77 -8.96
C ILE A 198 -0.74 -14.47 -9.09
N ARG A 199 -1.50 -14.30 -10.18
CA ARG A 199 -2.43 -13.17 -10.35
C ARG A 199 -3.41 -13.09 -9.18
N ALA A 200 -4.11 -14.19 -8.87
CA ALA A 200 -5.08 -14.27 -7.77
C ALA A 200 -4.49 -13.83 -6.43
N TYR A 201 -3.30 -14.33 -6.11
CA TYR A 201 -2.57 -13.93 -4.91
C TYR A 201 -2.27 -12.43 -4.87
N LEU A 202 -1.82 -11.86 -5.99
CA LEU A 202 -1.34 -10.48 -6.06
C LEU A 202 -2.47 -9.46 -6.00
N HIS A 203 -3.63 -9.73 -6.60
CA HIS A 203 -4.73 -8.78 -6.54
C HIS A 203 -5.59 -8.88 -5.29
N GLY A 204 -5.56 -10.02 -4.58
CA GLY A 204 -6.40 -10.23 -3.40
C GLY A 204 -7.87 -9.91 -3.70
N ASP A 205 -8.55 -9.23 -2.79
CA ASP A 205 -9.97 -8.88 -2.93
C ASP A 205 -10.25 -7.62 -3.77
N VAL A 206 -9.22 -6.93 -4.26
CA VAL A 206 -9.38 -5.63 -4.95
C VAL A 206 -10.31 -5.71 -6.17
N PRO A 207 -10.21 -6.70 -7.08
CA PRO A 207 -11.13 -6.81 -8.21
C PRO A 207 -12.60 -6.92 -7.78
N ASP A 208 -12.89 -7.58 -6.65
CA ASP A 208 -14.25 -7.64 -6.12
C ASP A 208 -14.73 -6.27 -5.62
N VAL A 209 -13.90 -5.53 -4.86
CA VAL A 209 -14.22 -4.16 -4.46
C VAL A 209 -14.50 -3.28 -5.68
N LEU A 210 -13.63 -3.31 -6.69
CA LEU A 210 -13.77 -2.49 -7.89
C LEU A 210 -15.08 -2.76 -8.66
N THR A 211 -15.51 -4.02 -8.74
CA THR A 211 -16.64 -4.44 -9.59
C THR A 211 -17.96 -4.61 -8.84
N SER A 212 -17.96 -4.65 -7.51
CA SER A 212 -19.15 -4.99 -6.73
C SER A 212 -20.34 -4.03 -6.90
N LEU A 213 -20.12 -2.75 -7.16
CA LEU A 213 -21.23 -1.82 -7.44
C LEU A 213 -21.91 -2.13 -8.78
N LEU A 214 -21.18 -2.64 -9.78
CA LEU A 214 -21.74 -3.13 -11.04
C LEU A 214 -22.62 -4.36 -10.78
N LYS A 215 -22.11 -5.32 -9.99
CA LYS A 215 -22.84 -6.52 -9.56
C LYS A 215 -24.11 -6.15 -8.78
N ARG A 216 -24.03 -5.15 -7.90
CA ARG A 216 -25.16 -4.64 -7.12
C ARG A 216 -26.25 -4.07 -8.02
N ALA A 217 -25.90 -3.19 -8.96
CA ALA A 217 -26.90 -2.62 -9.88
C ALA A 217 -27.62 -3.68 -10.72
N LYS A 218 -26.90 -4.72 -11.18
CA LYS A 218 -27.51 -5.83 -11.91
C LYS A 218 -28.48 -6.66 -11.05
N THR A 219 -28.14 -6.91 -9.79
CA THR A 219 -28.89 -7.83 -8.93
C THR A 219 -29.99 -7.16 -8.12
N GLN A 220 -29.79 -5.91 -7.71
CA GLN A 220 -30.72 -5.14 -6.87
C GLN A 220 -31.45 -4.03 -7.64
N GLY A 221 -31.11 -3.81 -8.92
CA GLY A 221 -31.59 -2.68 -9.71
C GLY A 221 -30.81 -1.40 -9.46
N GLY A 222 -31.03 -0.41 -10.33
CA GLY A 222 -30.30 0.86 -10.32
C GLY A 222 -29.25 0.94 -11.43
N THR A 223 -28.32 1.87 -11.31
CA THR A 223 -27.26 2.13 -12.30
C THR A 223 -25.93 2.47 -11.65
N VAL A 224 -24.85 2.40 -12.42
CA VAL A 224 -23.51 2.80 -12.01
C VAL A 224 -22.94 3.84 -12.95
N ARG A 225 -22.32 4.87 -12.38
CA ARG A 225 -21.49 5.83 -13.10
C ARG A 225 -20.03 5.59 -12.77
N LEU A 226 -19.22 5.36 -13.79
CA LEU A 226 -17.82 5.00 -13.67
C LEU A 226 -16.95 6.08 -14.30
N ALA A 227 -15.85 6.45 -13.65
CA ALA A 227 -14.82 7.31 -14.21
C ALA A 227 -13.44 6.66 -14.01
N LEU A 228 -12.76 6.35 -15.12
CA LEU A 228 -11.50 5.62 -15.14
C LEU A 228 -10.40 6.39 -15.89
N TYR A 229 -9.22 6.37 -15.30
CA TYR A 229 -7.96 6.76 -15.93
C TYR A 229 -7.50 5.73 -16.96
N GLU A 230 -7.27 4.51 -16.50
CA GLU A 230 -6.75 3.41 -17.31
C GLU A 230 -7.63 2.17 -17.14
N LEU A 231 -7.91 1.51 -18.27
CA LEU A 231 -8.55 0.22 -18.38
C LEU A 231 -7.70 -0.67 -19.29
N ALA A 232 -7.01 -1.64 -18.69
CA ALA A 232 -6.16 -2.59 -19.41
C ALA A 232 -6.08 -3.93 -18.66
N ASP A 233 -7.26 -4.48 -18.36
CA ASP A 233 -7.43 -5.78 -17.72
C ASP A 233 -8.70 -6.45 -18.27
N ASP A 234 -8.59 -7.70 -18.71
CA ASP A 234 -9.68 -8.40 -19.39
C ASP A 234 -10.88 -8.65 -18.47
N GLU A 235 -10.64 -9.13 -17.24
CA GLU A 235 -11.72 -9.43 -16.29
C GLU A 235 -12.48 -8.17 -15.85
N LEU A 236 -11.76 -7.06 -15.66
CA LEU A 236 -12.39 -5.78 -15.31
C LEU A 236 -13.16 -5.18 -16.50
N CYS A 237 -12.66 -5.34 -17.72
CA CYS A 237 -13.38 -4.92 -18.94
C CYS A 237 -14.64 -5.75 -19.14
N ASP A 238 -14.55 -7.06 -18.97
CA ASP A 238 -15.68 -7.98 -19.11
C ASP A 238 -16.75 -7.68 -18.05
N ALA A 239 -16.37 -7.35 -16.81
CA ALA A 239 -17.32 -6.91 -15.79
C ALA A 239 -18.11 -5.64 -16.17
N ILE A 240 -17.49 -4.70 -16.90
CA ILE A 240 -18.18 -3.52 -17.45
C ILE A 240 -19.13 -3.93 -18.58
N ILE A 241 -18.67 -4.77 -19.52
CA ILE A 241 -19.47 -5.26 -20.65
C ILE A 241 -20.71 -6.04 -20.17
N GLU A 242 -20.54 -6.85 -19.13
CA GLU A 242 -21.62 -7.58 -18.49
C GLU A 242 -22.64 -6.65 -17.81
N ALA A 243 -22.23 -5.44 -17.44
CA ALA A 243 -23.06 -4.42 -16.81
C ALA A 243 -23.51 -3.32 -17.80
N ARG A 244 -23.31 -3.51 -19.11
CA ARG A 244 -23.57 -2.49 -20.16
C ARG A 244 -24.96 -1.82 -20.09
N ASP A 245 -25.98 -2.54 -19.64
CA ASP A 245 -27.36 -2.04 -19.57
C ASP A 245 -27.61 -1.13 -18.35
N VAL A 246 -26.68 -1.11 -17.39
CA VAL A 246 -26.79 -0.37 -16.12
C VAL A 246 -25.57 0.51 -15.84
N VAL A 247 -24.59 0.60 -16.73
CA VAL A 247 -23.35 1.37 -16.50
C VAL A 247 -23.15 2.48 -17.53
N GLU A 248 -22.78 3.67 -17.05
CA GLU A 248 -22.26 4.77 -17.85
C GLU A 248 -20.77 5.00 -17.50
N VAL A 249 -19.90 5.07 -18.50
CA VAL A 249 -18.45 5.14 -18.31
C VAL A 249 -17.87 6.43 -18.92
N ILE A 250 -17.09 7.16 -18.13
CA ILE A 250 -16.10 8.13 -18.61
C ILE A 250 -14.74 7.44 -18.59
N LEU A 251 -14.11 7.29 -19.75
CA LEU A 251 -12.79 6.69 -19.88
C LEU A 251 -11.80 7.69 -20.47
N SER A 252 -10.77 8.01 -19.69
CA SER A 252 -9.66 8.87 -20.12
C SER A 252 -8.66 8.10 -20.98
N ASN A 253 -7.59 8.74 -21.44
CA ASN A 253 -6.50 8.07 -22.16
C ASN A 253 -5.43 7.51 -21.21
N SER A 254 -4.76 6.43 -21.63
CA SER A 254 -3.50 6.02 -21.03
C SER A 254 -2.38 7.00 -21.40
N GLY A 255 -1.29 6.94 -20.63
CA GLY A 255 -0.09 7.73 -20.89
C GLY A 255 0.54 7.48 -22.27
N ARG A 256 1.44 8.38 -22.67
CA ARG A 256 2.25 8.24 -23.88
C ARG A 256 3.22 7.08 -23.73
N ASP A 257 3.26 6.20 -24.72
CA ASP A 257 4.26 5.15 -24.79
C ASP A 257 5.65 5.73 -25.12
N ASP A 258 6.65 5.37 -24.32
CA ASP A 258 7.98 5.95 -24.44
C ASP A 258 8.73 5.52 -25.70
N GLN A 259 8.39 4.39 -26.31
CA GLN A 259 9.10 3.86 -27.47
C GLN A 259 8.47 4.34 -28.78
N THR A 260 7.18 4.08 -28.93
CA THR A 260 6.38 4.41 -30.12
C THR A 260 5.95 5.87 -30.14
N LYS A 261 5.98 6.54 -28.99
CA LYS A 261 5.46 7.91 -28.78
C LYS A 261 3.96 8.06 -28.99
N ALA A 262 3.23 6.97 -29.23
CA ALA A 262 1.79 6.94 -29.37
C ALA A 262 1.10 7.18 -28.02
N TRP A 263 -0.02 7.89 -28.03
CA TRP A 263 -0.91 8.01 -26.89
C TRP A 263 -1.94 6.87 -26.85
N ASP A 264 -2.55 6.69 -25.69
CA ASP A 264 -3.69 5.79 -25.45
C ASP A 264 -3.51 4.31 -25.87
N ALA A 265 -2.27 3.83 -26.06
CA ALA A 265 -2.03 2.46 -26.49
C ALA A 265 -2.56 1.41 -25.49
N GLY A 266 -2.66 1.77 -24.21
CA GLY A 266 -3.20 0.92 -23.16
C GLY A 266 -4.72 0.82 -23.21
N ASN A 267 -5.46 1.94 -23.29
CA ASN A 267 -6.92 1.90 -23.22
C ASN A 267 -7.57 1.68 -24.60
N ALA A 268 -6.97 2.11 -25.71
CA ALA A 268 -7.61 2.06 -27.03
C ALA A 268 -8.20 0.69 -27.40
N PRO A 269 -7.50 -0.46 -27.18
CA PRO A 269 -8.10 -1.78 -27.44
C PRO A 269 -9.33 -2.08 -26.58
N PHE A 270 -9.31 -1.67 -25.31
CA PHE A 270 -10.41 -1.89 -24.36
C PHE A 270 -11.57 -0.93 -24.60
N ARG A 271 -11.29 0.33 -24.93
CA ARG A 271 -12.26 1.32 -25.39
C ARG A 271 -13.03 0.79 -26.59
N LYS A 272 -12.32 0.24 -27.58
CA LYS A 272 -12.96 -0.39 -28.74
C LYS A 272 -13.88 -1.54 -28.32
N ARG A 273 -13.43 -2.45 -27.44
CA ARG A 273 -14.27 -3.55 -26.93
C ARG A 273 -15.54 -3.05 -26.23
N LEU A 274 -15.44 -2.03 -25.40
CA LEU A 274 -16.60 -1.42 -24.74
C LEU A 274 -17.60 -0.84 -25.76
N ARG A 275 -17.10 -0.14 -26.79
CA ARG A 275 -17.93 0.42 -27.87
C ARG A 275 -18.61 -0.67 -28.69
N ASP A 276 -17.87 -1.69 -29.11
CA ASP A 276 -18.40 -2.82 -29.87
C ASP A 276 -19.48 -3.57 -29.09
N ALA A 277 -19.36 -3.63 -27.76
CA ALA A 277 -20.33 -4.24 -26.85
C ALA A 277 -21.54 -3.35 -26.50
N GLY A 278 -21.58 -2.10 -26.99
CA GLY A 278 -22.69 -1.17 -26.75
C GLY A 278 -22.70 -0.51 -25.36
N VAL A 279 -21.56 -0.43 -24.67
CA VAL A 279 -21.46 0.28 -23.37
C VAL A 279 -21.60 1.79 -23.59
N ALA A 280 -22.37 2.46 -22.73
CA ALA A 280 -22.50 3.92 -22.74
C ALA A 280 -21.18 4.60 -22.33
N LEU A 281 -20.38 5.00 -23.32
CA LEU A 281 -19.00 5.43 -23.15
C LEU A 281 -18.75 6.86 -23.61
N THR A 282 -18.20 7.68 -22.72
CA THR A 282 -17.74 9.06 -22.97
C THR A 282 -16.21 9.11 -22.92
N ASP A 283 -15.60 9.68 -23.96
CA ASP A 283 -14.16 9.89 -24.02
C ASP A 283 -13.79 11.22 -23.36
N ARG A 284 -12.76 11.19 -22.51
CA ARG A 284 -12.20 12.38 -21.85
C ARG A 284 -10.68 12.38 -21.99
N LEU A 285 -10.21 12.67 -23.19
CA LEU A 285 -8.81 12.44 -23.60
C LEU A 285 -7.92 13.68 -23.42
N PHE A 286 -6.88 13.53 -22.61
CA PHE A 286 -5.80 14.48 -22.36
C PHE A 286 -4.49 13.94 -22.92
N ASN A 287 -4.33 13.94 -24.25
CA ASN A 287 -3.09 13.49 -24.91
C ASN A 287 -1.95 14.53 -24.78
N ASN A 288 -1.84 15.22 -23.65
CA ASN A 288 -0.90 16.29 -23.36
C ASN A 288 -0.38 16.15 -21.91
N ASN A 289 0.03 17.24 -21.26
CA ASN A 289 0.57 17.17 -19.88
C ASN A 289 -0.49 16.96 -18.79
N HIS A 290 -1.77 17.19 -19.11
CA HIS A 290 -2.91 16.90 -18.24
C HIS A 290 -3.24 15.40 -18.27
N ILE A 291 -3.89 14.89 -17.23
CA ILE A 291 -4.39 13.52 -17.20
C ILE A 291 -5.78 13.44 -16.55
N GLY A 292 -6.63 12.57 -17.09
CA GLY A 292 -7.93 12.24 -16.51
C GLY A 292 -7.80 11.11 -15.49
N HIS A 293 -7.24 11.41 -14.33
CA HIS A 293 -6.68 10.41 -13.41
C HIS A 293 -7.67 9.85 -12.38
N ASN A 294 -8.98 9.93 -12.63
CA ASN A 294 -10.03 9.42 -11.73
C ASN A 294 -10.15 7.89 -11.72
N LYS A 295 -10.57 7.36 -10.56
CA LYS A 295 -10.76 5.93 -10.28
C LYS A 295 -11.93 5.77 -9.31
N PHE A 296 -13.15 5.98 -9.80
CA PHE A 296 -14.31 5.87 -8.94
C PHE A 296 -15.55 5.34 -9.67
N ALA A 297 -16.44 4.76 -8.89
CA ALA A 297 -17.77 4.35 -9.33
C ALA A 297 -18.83 4.86 -8.34
N VAL A 298 -19.98 5.32 -8.84
CA VAL A 298 -21.13 5.71 -8.02
C VAL A 298 -22.29 4.80 -8.35
N TYR A 299 -22.81 4.10 -7.34
CA TYR A 299 -24.06 3.36 -7.45
C TYR A 299 -25.23 4.28 -7.17
N ARG A 300 -26.22 4.24 -8.06
CA ARG A 300 -27.50 4.91 -7.93
C ARG A 300 -28.60 3.85 -7.84
N ASP A 301 -29.54 4.03 -6.92
CA ASP A 301 -30.70 3.14 -6.80
C ASP A 301 -31.63 3.20 -8.02
N ALA A 302 -32.71 2.42 -8.00
CA ALA A 302 -33.70 2.39 -9.08
C ALA A 302 -34.44 3.73 -9.28
N GLN A 303 -34.41 4.63 -8.30
CA GLN A 303 -34.97 5.98 -8.38
C GLN A 303 -33.94 7.00 -8.89
N GLY A 304 -32.69 6.58 -9.12
CA GLY A 304 -31.61 7.43 -9.58
C GLY A 304 -30.90 8.20 -8.47
N ASN A 305 -31.17 7.91 -7.19
CA ASN A 305 -30.46 8.56 -6.09
C ASN A 305 -29.12 7.88 -5.85
N ALA A 306 -28.05 8.66 -5.67
CA ALA A 306 -26.73 8.13 -5.34
C ALA A 306 -26.72 7.55 -3.92
N GLN A 307 -26.25 6.30 -3.79
CA GLN A 307 -26.29 5.55 -2.52
C GLN A 307 -24.91 5.12 -2.03
N ALA A 308 -23.99 4.80 -2.94
CA ALA A 308 -22.66 4.34 -2.57
C ALA A 308 -21.60 4.80 -3.57
N VAL A 309 -20.36 4.96 -3.09
CA VAL A 309 -19.20 5.29 -3.91
C VAL A 309 -18.07 4.31 -3.66
N MET A 310 -17.44 3.85 -4.75
CA MET A 310 -16.16 3.14 -4.77
C MET A 310 -15.08 4.13 -5.19
N THR A 311 -13.97 4.23 -4.46
CA THR A 311 -12.78 4.93 -4.94
C THR A 311 -11.49 4.39 -4.30
N GLY A 312 -10.34 4.96 -4.66
CA GLY A 312 -9.02 4.55 -4.20
C GLY A 312 -7.93 4.87 -5.20
N SER A 313 -6.77 4.23 -5.05
CA SER A 313 -5.58 4.49 -5.86
C SER A 313 -5.43 3.57 -7.08
N THR A 314 -6.22 2.49 -7.14
CA THR A 314 -6.07 1.39 -8.10
C THR A 314 -6.48 1.75 -9.54
N ASN A 315 -5.53 1.68 -10.47
CA ASN A 315 -5.85 1.66 -11.91
C ASN A 315 -6.51 0.33 -12.29
N TRP A 316 -7.47 0.33 -13.20
CA TRP A 316 -8.16 -0.89 -13.67
C TRP A 316 -7.32 -1.59 -14.75
N THR A 317 -6.08 -1.94 -14.41
CA THR A 317 -5.12 -2.61 -15.29
C THR A 317 -4.50 -3.80 -14.57
N SER A 318 -4.05 -4.82 -15.29
CA SER A 318 -3.41 -5.99 -14.65
C SER A 318 -2.20 -5.60 -13.80
N THR A 319 -1.45 -4.57 -14.21
CA THR A 319 -0.36 -4.03 -13.37
C THR A 319 -0.86 -3.23 -12.16
N GLY A 320 -2.00 -2.56 -12.25
CA GLY A 320 -2.59 -1.82 -11.14
C GLY A 320 -3.07 -2.74 -10.03
N ILE A 321 -3.73 -3.86 -10.39
CA ILE A 321 -4.22 -4.83 -9.41
C ILE A 321 -3.15 -5.82 -8.95
N CYS A 322 -2.14 -6.16 -9.76
CA CYS A 322 -1.14 -7.19 -9.39
C CYS A 322 0.30 -6.70 -9.24
N GLY A 323 0.69 -5.60 -9.87
CA GLY A 323 2.10 -5.17 -9.98
C GLY A 323 2.48 -3.99 -9.13
N GLN A 324 1.53 -3.47 -8.34
CA GLN A 324 1.64 -2.25 -7.57
C GLN A 324 0.93 -2.44 -6.23
N SER A 325 1.45 -1.84 -5.16
CA SER A 325 0.68 -1.64 -3.92
C SER A 325 -0.34 -0.53 -4.15
N ASN A 326 -1.62 -0.84 -3.93
CA ASN A 326 -2.77 0.01 -4.12
C ASN A 326 -3.88 -0.34 -3.12
N ASN A 327 -4.87 0.55 -3.01
CA ASN A 327 -6.08 0.37 -2.22
C ASN A 327 -7.35 0.73 -3.01
N ALA A 328 -8.44 0.08 -2.65
CA ALA A 328 -9.79 0.46 -3.06
C ALA A 328 -10.75 0.31 -1.88
N PHE A 329 -11.75 1.19 -1.79
CA PHE A 329 -12.79 1.07 -0.78
C PHE A 329 -14.15 1.48 -1.33
N ILE A 330 -15.20 0.98 -0.68
CA ILE A 330 -16.59 1.37 -0.90
C ILE A 330 -17.15 1.95 0.40
N ARG A 331 -17.93 3.02 0.30
CA ARG A 331 -18.78 3.51 1.39
C ARG A 331 -20.22 3.61 0.91
N ASP A 332 -21.12 2.98 1.66
CA ASP A 332 -22.57 3.17 1.57
C ASP A 332 -22.93 4.46 2.31
N ASP A 333 -22.61 5.58 1.67
CA ASP A 333 -22.84 6.93 2.18
C ASP A 333 -23.51 7.76 1.09
N PRO A 334 -24.84 7.95 1.14
CA PRO A 334 -25.58 8.69 0.12
C PRO A 334 -25.13 10.15 -0.04
N ALA A 335 -24.66 10.78 1.04
CA ALA A 335 -24.21 12.17 0.99
C ALA A 335 -22.88 12.30 0.24
N MET A 336 -21.91 11.42 0.55
CA MET A 336 -20.65 11.33 -0.19
C MET A 336 -20.90 10.90 -1.64
N ALA A 337 -21.74 9.88 -1.86
CA ALA A 337 -22.09 9.39 -3.19
C ALA A 337 -22.72 10.50 -4.05
N LYS A 338 -23.53 11.39 -3.46
CA LYS A 338 -24.11 12.54 -4.17
C LYS A 338 -23.05 13.53 -4.65
N VAL A 339 -22.02 13.80 -3.83
CA VAL A 339 -20.90 14.68 -4.20
C VAL A 339 -20.13 14.12 -5.41
N PHE A 340 -19.88 12.80 -5.43
CA PHE A 340 -19.23 12.13 -6.57
C PHE A 340 -20.14 12.04 -7.80
N ASP A 341 -21.44 11.80 -7.64
CA ASP A 341 -22.40 11.77 -8.75
C ASP A 341 -22.47 13.13 -9.48
N VAL A 342 -22.51 14.22 -8.72
CA VAL A 342 -22.50 15.58 -9.26
C VAL A 342 -21.15 15.90 -9.91
N TYR A 343 -20.04 15.41 -9.37
CA TYR A 343 -18.74 15.54 -10.04
C TYR A 343 -18.68 14.80 -11.37
N TRP A 344 -19.22 13.57 -11.44
CA TRP A 344 -19.30 12.80 -12.67
C TRP A 344 -20.08 13.56 -13.76
N GLU A 345 -21.22 14.16 -13.42
CA GLU A 345 -21.98 14.99 -14.36
C GLU A 345 -21.21 16.23 -14.81
N ARG A 346 -20.51 16.90 -13.89
CA ARG A 346 -19.67 18.05 -14.24
C ARG A 346 -18.54 17.65 -15.20
N MET A 347 -17.90 16.50 -15.01
CA MET A 347 -16.90 15.98 -15.94
C MET A 347 -17.50 15.64 -17.32
N LYS A 348 -18.72 15.10 -17.36
CA LYS A 348 -19.43 14.82 -18.62
C LYS A 348 -19.81 16.11 -19.36
N ALA A 349 -20.20 17.14 -18.62
CA ALA A 349 -20.56 18.45 -19.17
C ALA A 349 -19.34 19.32 -19.57
N ASP A 350 -18.18 19.10 -18.96
CA ASP A 350 -16.92 19.80 -19.26
C ASP A 350 -16.29 19.28 -20.56
N VAL A 351 -16.86 19.67 -21.69
CA VAL A 351 -16.40 19.26 -23.02
C VAL A 351 -15.34 20.22 -23.55
N PHE A 352 -14.20 19.67 -23.95
CA PHE A 352 -13.12 20.38 -24.67
C PHE A 352 -12.81 19.66 -25.99
N PRO A 353 -12.15 20.32 -26.98
CA PRO A 353 -11.89 19.70 -28.28
C PRO A 353 -11.12 18.38 -28.12
N PRO A 354 -11.50 17.28 -28.79
CA PRO A 354 -10.73 16.03 -28.72
C PRO A 354 -9.39 16.16 -29.48
N PRO A 355 -8.41 15.29 -29.19
CA PRO A 355 -7.24 15.13 -30.06
C PRO A 355 -7.67 14.63 -31.45
N ALA A 356 -6.79 14.77 -32.45
CA ALA A 356 -7.08 14.37 -33.84
C ALA A 356 -7.48 12.89 -33.97
N ASN A 357 -6.91 12.03 -33.11
CA ASN A 357 -7.34 10.67 -32.83
C ASN A 357 -6.74 10.23 -31.48
N GLU A 358 -7.17 9.07 -30.97
CA GLU A 358 -6.74 8.52 -29.68
C GLU A 358 -5.22 8.41 -29.53
N SER A 359 -4.49 8.11 -30.61
CA SER A 359 -3.03 7.94 -30.59
C SER A 359 -2.23 9.23 -30.77
N ALA A 360 -2.87 10.29 -31.27
CA ALA A 360 -2.21 11.54 -31.60
C ALA A 360 -1.94 12.39 -30.36
N ALA A 361 -0.84 13.15 -30.38
CA ALA A 361 -0.60 14.15 -29.35
C ALA A 361 -1.71 15.22 -29.34
N GLY A 362 -2.07 15.65 -28.15
CA GLY A 362 -2.96 16.77 -27.90
C GLY A 362 -2.23 18.12 -27.86
N HIS A 363 -3.03 19.15 -27.67
CA HIS A 363 -2.72 20.56 -27.61
C HIS A 363 -3.24 21.17 -26.30
N VAL A 364 -2.92 22.45 -26.06
CA VAL A 364 -3.29 23.19 -24.83
C VAL A 364 -4.81 23.29 -24.62
N ALA A 365 -5.60 23.14 -25.68
CA ALA A 365 -7.05 23.17 -25.66
C ALA A 365 -7.69 21.91 -25.05
N GLN A 366 -6.97 20.77 -25.00
CA GLN A 366 -7.42 19.57 -24.27
C GLN A 366 -7.16 19.77 -22.78
N ALA A 367 -7.93 20.64 -22.15
CA ALA A 367 -7.80 20.99 -20.75
C ALA A 367 -9.15 21.35 -20.15
N GLN A 368 -9.28 21.11 -18.86
CA GLN A 368 -10.50 21.34 -18.10
C GLN A 368 -10.93 22.81 -18.10
N GLY A 369 -12.22 23.04 -18.26
CA GLY A 369 -12.81 24.37 -18.28
C GLY A 369 -12.80 25.07 -16.92
N VAL A 370 -12.92 26.41 -16.97
CA VAL A 370 -13.03 27.27 -15.79
C VAL A 370 -14.21 26.89 -14.88
N PRO A 371 -15.41 26.54 -15.40
CA PRO A 371 -16.53 26.13 -14.53
C PRO A 371 -16.20 24.90 -13.66
N LEU A 372 -15.60 23.84 -14.25
CA LEU A 372 -15.20 22.65 -13.50
C LEU A 372 -14.20 23.02 -12.40
N ARG A 373 -13.17 23.80 -12.75
CA ARG A 373 -12.11 24.25 -11.83
C ARG A 373 -12.66 25.09 -10.68
N THR A 374 -13.60 25.98 -10.99
CA THR A 374 -14.23 26.87 -9.99
C THR A 374 -15.03 26.06 -8.97
N GLU A 375 -15.78 25.07 -9.43
CA GLU A 375 -16.53 24.18 -8.53
C GLU A 375 -15.59 23.30 -7.69
N ASN A 376 -14.50 22.83 -8.27
CA ASN A 376 -13.49 22.01 -7.60
C ASN A 376 -12.64 22.79 -6.56
N HIS A 377 -12.66 24.12 -6.58
CA HIS A 377 -11.95 24.98 -5.62
C HIS A 377 -12.56 24.96 -4.20
N ARG A 378 -13.57 24.11 -3.95
CA ARG A 378 -14.26 23.99 -2.67
C ARG A 378 -14.21 22.55 -2.18
N PRO A 379 -14.17 22.33 -0.85
CA PRO A 379 -14.36 21.00 -0.30
C PRO A 379 -15.82 20.56 -0.48
N ASN A 380 -16.04 19.25 -0.60
CA ASN A 380 -17.34 18.61 -0.76
C ASN A 380 -18.27 19.31 -1.77
N PRO A 381 -17.82 19.63 -2.99
CA PRO A 381 -18.55 20.55 -3.85
C PRO A 381 -19.88 19.97 -4.31
N LEU A 382 -20.95 20.74 -4.13
CA LEU A 382 -22.32 20.43 -4.50
C LEU A 382 -23.00 21.67 -5.10
N ASN A 383 -22.86 21.84 -6.42
CA ASN A 383 -23.52 22.88 -7.22
C ASN A 383 -23.39 24.30 -6.64
N GLY A 384 -22.15 24.78 -6.50
CA GLY A 384 -21.83 26.12 -6.00
C GLY A 384 -21.69 26.23 -4.48
N ALA A 385 -22.00 25.17 -3.73
CA ALA A 385 -21.88 25.11 -2.28
C ALA A 385 -20.94 23.98 -1.82
N THR A 386 -20.56 24.02 -0.54
CA THR A 386 -19.88 22.90 0.16
C THR A 386 -20.94 22.08 0.90
N ALA A 387 -20.98 20.78 0.64
CA ALA A 387 -21.85 19.86 1.36
C ALA A 387 -21.26 19.52 2.75
N PRO A 388 -22.08 19.50 3.81
CA PRO A 388 -21.66 18.97 5.10
C PRO A 388 -21.62 17.44 5.01
N LEU A 389 -20.45 16.84 5.23
CA LEU A 389 -20.29 15.39 5.33
C LEU A 389 -19.69 15.04 6.70
N ASP A 390 -20.33 14.11 7.42
CA ASP A 390 -19.92 13.70 8.77
C ASP A 390 -18.54 13.01 8.74
N GLY A 391 -17.52 13.69 9.28
CA GLY A 391 -16.15 13.20 9.33
C GLY A 391 -15.52 12.97 7.95
N LEU A 392 -16.01 13.63 6.89
CA LEU A 392 -15.53 13.44 5.53
C LEU A 392 -15.25 14.77 4.83
N THR A 393 -14.11 14.85 4.15
CA THR A 393 -13.79 15.93 3.20
C THR A 393 -13.38 15.34 1.87
N VAL A 394 -13.98 15.78 0.78
CA VAL A 394 -13.71 15.37 -0.59
C VAL A 394 -13.25 16.58 -1.37
N TRP A 395 -12.07 16.48 -1.95
CA TRP A 395 -11.54 17.43 -2.91
C TRP A 395 -11.51 16.81 -4.29
N PHE A 396 -11.92 17.57 -5.28
CA PHE A 396 -11.70 17.23 -6.68
C PHE A 396 -10.67 18.17 -7.28
N SER A 397 -9.93 17.69 -8.25
CA SER A 397 -8.98 18.49 -9.03
C SER A 397 -9.39 18.44 -10.52
N PRO A 398 -8.91 19.38 -11.35
CA PRO A 398 -8.08 20.52 -10.96
C PRO A 398 -8.88 21.57 -10.20
N ASN A 399 -8.25 22.24 -9.23
CA ASN A 399 -8.92 23.15 -8.30
C ASN A 399 -8.35 24.58 -8.27
N ASP A 400 -7.53 24.99 -9.24
CA ASP A 400 -7.21 26.41 -9.48
C ASP A 400 -8.14 26.98 -10.57
N PRO A 401 -9.05 27.93 -10.23
CA PRO A 401 -10.00 28.53 -11.17
C PRO A 401 -9.34 29.27 -12.34
N GLN A 402 -8.16 29.87 -12.14
CA GLN A 402 -7.57 30.79 -13.10
C GLN A 402 -6.58 30.14 -14.07
N ARG A 403 -6.31 28.82 -13.94
CA ARG A 403 -5.35 28.06 -14.79
C ARG A 403 -4.07 28.85 -15.09
N ASN A 404 -3.59 29.61 -14.12
CA ASN A 404 -2.32 30.29 -14.28
C ASN A 404 -1.24 29.27 -13.96
N ARG A 405 -0.19 29.17 -14.79
CA ARG A 405 1.09 28.57 -14.39
C ARG A 405 1.62 29.41 -13.22
N LYS A 406 1.05 29.24 -12.03
CA LYS A 406 1.55 29.91 -10.86
C LYS A 406 2.87 29.22 -10.53
N ASP A 407 3.82 30.08 -10.22
CA ASP A 407 4.99 29.73 -9.45
C ASP A 407 4.59 28.72 -8.36
N ILE A 408 5.39 27.68 -8.19
CA ILE A 408 5.20 26.61 -7.20
C ILE A 408 5.01 27.19 -5.78
N SER A 409 5.34 28.46 -5.56
CA SER A 409 5.05 29.22 -4.35
C SER A 409 3.56 29.38 -3.99
N VAL A 410 2.61 29.25 -4.94
CA VAL A 410 1.18 29.31 -4.61
C VAL A 410 0.63 27.94 -4.28
N ARG A 411 0.25 27.73 -3.03
CA ARG A 411 -0.22 26.44 -2.55
C ARG A 411 -1.69 26.17 -2.94
N PRO A 412 -2.00 24.99 -3.52
CA PRO A 412 -3.38 24.55 -3.77
C PRO A 412 -4.20 24.39 -2.49
N VAL A 413 -5.51 24.66 -2.57
CA VAL A 413 -6.42 24.67 -1.40
C VAL A 413 -6.59 23.31 -0.73
N ASP A 414 -6.58 22.25 -1.54
CA ASP A 414 -6.63 20.85 -1.09
C ASP A 414 -5.33 20.45 -0.37
N LEU A 415 -4.16 20.88 -0.87
CA LEU A 415 -2.89 20.62 -0.20
C LEU A 415 -2.71 21.45 1.08
N GLU A 416 -3.20 22.69 1.12
CA GLU A 416 -3.23 23.48 2.36
C GLU A 416 -4.03 22.78 3.46
N ASP A 417 -5.19 22.20 3.13
CA ASP A 417 -5.98 21.38 4.05
C ASP A 417 -5.18 20.15 4.55
N VAL A 418 -4.57 19.39 3.64
CA VAL A 418 -3.71 18.24 3.99
C VAL A 418 -2.55 18.64 4.90
N PHE A 419 -1.86 19.74 4.60
CA PHE A 419 -0.69 20.18 5.37
C PHE A 419 -1.09 20.73 6.74
N ALA A 420 -2.23 21.40 6.86
CA ALA A 420 -2.76 21.83 8.15
C ALA A 420 -2.99 20.63 9.08
N ARG A 421 -3.50 19.52 8.52
CA ARG A 421 -3.71 18.26 9.25
C ARG A 421 -2.40 17.59 9.66
N ILE A 422 -1.43 17.50 8.75
CA ILE A 422 -0.08 16.98 9.05
C ILE A 422 0.58 17.80 10.17
N LYS A 423 0.47 19.13 10.11
CA LYS A 423 1.01 20.04 11.13
C LYS A 423 0.32 19.87 12.49
N ALA A 424 -0.95 19.48 12.51
CA ALA A 424 -1.72 19.25 13.73
C ALA A 424 -1.51 17.86 14.36
N ALA A 425 -0.77 16.97 13.68
CA ALA A 425 -0.50 15.61 14.15
C ALA A 425 0.22 15.61 15.50
N LYS A 426 -0.20 14.69 16.38
CA LYS A 426 0.31 14.61 17.76
C LYS A 426 1.27 13.45 17.96
N ASP A 427 0.94 12.29 17.42
CA ASP A 427 1.59 11.01 17.72
C ASP A 427 2.24 10.37 16.50
N ALA A 428 1.56 10.35 15.34
CA ALA A 428 2.09 9.72 14.14
C ALA A 428 1.58 10.33 12.82
N VAL A 429 2.48 10.46 11.84
CA VAL A 429 2.17 10.67 10.42
C VAL A 429 2.78 9.53 9.62
N LEU A 430 1.92 8.75 8.99
CA LEU A 430 2.25 7.52 8.27
C LEU A 430 1.87 7.69 6.80
N PHE A 431 2.69 7.24 5.84
CA PHE A 431 2.33 7.41 4.42
C PHE A 431 2.88 6.34 3.46
N LEU A 432 2.14 6.09 2.39
CA LEU A 432 2.61 5.38 1.20
C LEU A 432 2.28 6.25 -0.02
N VAL A 433 3.30 6.60 -0.81
CA VAL A 433 3.15 7.58 -1.89
C VAL A 433 3.95 7.20 -3.13
N PHE A 434 3.35 7.44 -4.30
CA PHE A 434 4.03 7.27 -5.57
C PHE A 434 4.99 8.43 -5.87
N ASN A 435 4.44 9.63 -6.15
CA ASN A 435 5.17 10.85 -6.45
C ASN A 435 4.38 12.08 -5.92
N PRO A 436 4.53 12.43 -4.63
CA PRO A 436 3.78 13.50 -3.98
C PRO A 436 4.46 14.88 -4.10
N SER A 437 5.02 15.18 -5.28
CA SER A 437 5.97 16.30 -5.57
C SER A 437 7.44 15.98 -5.27
N LEU A 438 8.33 16.61 -6.06
CA LEU A 438 9.78 16.36 -6.13
C LEU A 438 10.61 17.05 -5.01
N LEU A 439 10.03 17.34 -3.83
CA LEU A 439 10.53 18.19 -2.71
C LEU A 439 9.95 19.63 -2.65
N GLY A 440 10.02 20.23 -1.46
CA GLY A 440 9.65 21.62 -1.16
C GLY A 440 8.35 21.79 -0.37
N ASP A 441 7.88 23.03 -0.28
CA ASP A 441 6.72 23.43 0.54
C ASP A 441 5.38 22.79 0.12
N ASN A 442 5.34 22.13 -1.04
CA ASN A 442 4.18 21.39 -1.55
C ASN A 442 4.35 19.85 -1.51
N SER A 443 5.37 19.35 -0.80
CA SER A 443 5.59 17.93 -0.59
C SER A 443 5.01 17.50 0.75
N ILE A 444 4.05 16.55 0.76
CA ILE A 444 3.56 15.93 2.01
C ILE A 444 4.72 15.32 2.82
N VAL A 445 5.77 14.84 2.14
CA VAL A 445 6.92 14.20 2.77
C VAL A 445 7.72 15.24 3.56
N ASP A 446 7.98 16.40 2.96
CA ASP A 446 8.71 17.47 3.64
C ASP A 446 7.88 18.11 4.75
N GLN A 447 6.56 18.24 4.56
CA GLN A 447 5.66 18.70 5.62
C GLN A 447 5.62 17.74 6.81
N ALA A 448 5.60 16.43 6.57
CA ALA A 448 5.69 15.43 7.64
C ALA A 448 7.04 15.48 8.37
N VAL A 449 8.15 15.60 7.63
CA VAL A 449 9.49 15.79 8.22
C VAL A 449 9.57 17.09 9.02
N ALA A 450 8.99 18.18 8.53
CA ALA A 450 8.94 19.46 9.25
C ALA A 450 8.13 19.34 10.54
N ALA A 451 6.98 18.66 10.52
CA ALA A 451 6.18 18.39 11.71
C ALA A 451 6.98 17.59 12.76
N ALA A 452 7.72 16.55 12.36
CA ALA A 452 8.56 15.78 13.28
C ALA A 452 9.78 16.54 13.79
N LYS A 453 10.34 17.48 13.00
CA LYS A 453 11.39 18.39 13.48
C LYS A 453 10.84 19.35 14.54
N ALA A 454 9.60 19.82 14.40
CA ALA A 454 8.93 20.69 15.36
C ALA A 454 8.48 19.92 16.63
N ASN A 455 8.11 18.64 16.49
CA ASN A 455 7.76 17.75 17.58
C ASN A 455 8.58 16.44 17.50
N PRO A 456 9.76 16.36 18.16
CA PRO A 456 10.62 15.18 18.09
C PRO A 456 10.02 13.86 18.59
N LYS A 457 8.86 13.91 19.27
CA LYS A 457 8.12 12.71 19.69
C LYS A 457 7.22 12.14 18.58
N LEU A 458 6.90 12.95 17.57
CA LEU A 458 6.06 12.55 16.44
C LEU A 458 6.74 11.46 15.63
N ILE A 459 6.03 10.35 15.41
CA ILE A 459 6.49 9.25 14.57
C ILE A 459 6.19 9.59 13.11
N VAL A 460 7.21 9.63 12.26
CA VAL A 460 7.05 9.78 10.81
C VAL A 460 7.62 8.57 10.10
N GLN A 461 6.76 7.80 9.44
CA GLN A 461 7.18 6.60 8.71
C GLN A 461 6.47 6.51 7.37
N GLY A 462 7.18 6.03 6.35
CA GLY A 462 6.53 5.83 5.07
C GLY A 462 7.43 5.26 3.98
N ALA A 463 6.79 4.84 2.89
CA ALA A 463 7.47 4.33 1.71
C ALA A 463 7.14 5.15 0.46
N ILE A 464 8.16 5.36 -0.38
CA ILE A 464 8.11 6.22 -1.57
C ILE A 464 8.51 5.40 -2.80
N SER A 465 7.77 5.50 -3.91
CA SER A 465 8.20 4.91 -5.19
C SER A 465 9.23 5.75 -5.93
N ASP A 466 8.88 7.01 -6.19
CA ASP A 466 9.70 7.91 -6.99
C ASP A 466 10.86 8.45 -6.16
N GLU A 467 12.08 8.14 -6.59
CA GLU A 467 13.29 8.51 -5.87
C GLU A 467 13.44 10.02 -5.69
N THR A 468 12.86 10.81 -6.59
CA THR A 468 12.94 12.27 -6.56
C THR A 468 12.16 12.90 -5.42
N ALA A 469 11.23 12.16 -4.79
CA ALA A 469 10.48 12.60 -3.62
C ALA A 469 11.16 12.23 -2.28
N MET A 470 12.33 11.56 -2.31
CA MET A 470 13.10 11.28 -1.10
C MET A 470 13.71 12.58 -0.53
N PRO A 471 13.61 12.85 0.79
CA PRO A 471 14.12 14.10 1.39
C PRO A 471 15.61 14.40 1.18
N ASN A 472 16.41 13.36 0.94
CA ASN A 472 17.85 13.42 0.68
C ASN A 472 18.22 13.12 -0.79
N TYR A 473 17.25 13.17 -1.72
CA TYR A 473 17.53 13.13 -3.14
C TYR A 473 18.33 14.35 -3.59
N VAL A 474 19.32 14.13 -4.45
CA VAL A 474 20.10 15.19 -5.08
C VAL A 474 20.07 14.95 -6.58
N ALA A 475 19.42 15.84 -7.33
CA ALA A 475 19.38 15.76 -8.78
C ALA A 475 20.81 15.86 -9.35
N PRO A 476 21.14 15.06 -10.38
CA PRO A 476 22.42 15.21 -11.05
C PRO A 476 22.51 16.55 -11.76
N THR A 477 23.68 17.19 -11.70
CA THR A 477 23.96 18.36 -12.52
C THR A 477 24.04 17.96 -14.00
N ARG A 478 23.86 18.93 -14.88
CA ARG A 478 23.95 18.73 -16.34
C ARG A 478 25.07 19.57 -16.91
N ASP A 479 25.80 19.01 -17.86
CA ASP A 479 26.77 19.73 -18.66
C ASP A 479 26.07 20.91 -19.36
N PRO A 480 26.58 22.14 -19.24
CA PRO A 480 25.89 23.34 -19.73
C PRO A 480 25.82 23.43 -21.27
N VAL A 481 26.66 22.67 -21.99
CA VAL A 481 26.73 22.68 -23.45
C VAL A 481 25.98 21.48 -24.05
N THR A 482 26.22 20.28 -23.52
CA THR A 482 25.63 19.04 -24.04
C THR A 482 24.31 18.65 -23.38
N HIS A 483 23.97 19.29 -22.26
CA HIS A 483 22.81 18.98 -21.42
C HIS A 483 22.75 17.54 -20.90
N LYS A 484 23.85 16.78 -21.02
CA LYS A 484 23.98 15.43 -20.47
C LYS A 484 24.20 15.47 -18.97
N SER A 485 23.69 14.47 -18.26
CA SER A 485 23.91 14.31 -16.82
C SER A 485 25.39 14.07 -16.51
N ASN A 486 25.90 14.77 -15.50
CA ASN A 486 27.26 14.61 -14.96
C ASN A 486 27.38 13.39 -14.04
N ARG A 487 26.29 12.65 -13.80
CA ARG A 487 26.22 11.44 -12.96
C ARG A 487 26.70 11.65 -11.52
N ASP A 488 26.58 12.87 -11.01
CA ASP A 488 26.96 13.32 -9.67
C ASP A 488 25.77 13.40 -8.69
N GLY A 489 24.57 13.05 -9.16
CA GLY A 489 23.35 13.00 -8.34
C GLY A 489 23.40 11.89 -7.27
N LYS A 490 22.56 12.03 -6.25
CA LYS A 490 22.40 11.03 -5.18
C LYS A 490 20.95 10.59 -5.10
N SER A 491 20.74 9.28 -5.03
CA SER A 491 19.42 8.67 -4.95
C SER A 491 19.36 7.65 -3.81
N PRO A 492 19.30 8.12 -2.54
CA PRO A 492 19.35 7.24 -1.38
C PRO A 492 18.10 6.38 -1.23
N PHE A 493 18.24 5.23 -0.57
CA PHE A 493 17.12 4.35 -0.29
C PHE A 493 16.45 4.60 1.07
N VAL A 494 17.11 5.34 1.98
CA VAL A 494 16.66 5.56 3.35
C VAL A 494 16.84 7.02 3.77
N PHE A 495 15.94 7.49 4.63
CA PHE A 495 16.05 8.78 5.31
C PHE A 495 15.52 8.70 6.77
N PRO A 496 16.22 9.29 7.75
CA PRO A 496 17.60 9.76 7.64
C PRO A 496 18.55 8.57 7.41
N GLU A 497 19.70 8.81 6.79
CA GLU A 497 20.72 7.76 6.62
C GLU A 497 21.29 7.29 7.97
N LYS A 498 21.35 8.22 8.93
CA LYS A 498 21.78 7.98 10.31
C LYS A 498 20.57 8.09 11.22
N VAL A 499 19.99 6.95 11.57
CA VAL A 499 18.74 6.86 12.36
C VAL A 499 18.81 7.64 13.68
N TRP A 500 20.00 7.77 14.30
CA TRP A 500 20.15 8.52 15.55
C TRP A 500 19.98 10.05 15.40
N GLU A 501 20.04 10.60 14.19
CA GLU A 501 19.80 12.03 13.94
C GLU A 501 18.32 12.39 14.06
N ALA A 502 17.42 11.46 13.74
CA ALA A 502 15.98 11.60 13.91
C ALA A 502 15.33 10.23 14.18
N PRO A 503 15.36 9.72 15.42
CA PRO A 503 15.01 8.32 15.73
C PRO A 503 13.54 7.96 15.48
N ASN A 504 12.67 8.97 15.41
CA ASN A 504 11.24 8.79 15.12
C ASN A 504 10.89 9.05 13.65
N ILE A 505 11.87 9.38 12.80
CA ILE A 505 11.69 9.51 11.35
C ILE A 505 12.30 8.29 10.67
N SER A 506 11.55 7.60 9.82
CA SER A 506 12.05 6.52 8.98
C SER A 506 11.28 6.46 7.67
N ILE A 507 11.89 6.98 6.61
CA ILE A 507 11.33 7.04 5.27
C ILE A 507 12.18 6.16 4.36
N VAL A 508 11.55 5.33 3.54
CA VAL A 508 12.26 4.37 2.68
C VAL A 508 11.77 4.46 1.25
N ARG A 509 12.69 4.27 0.30
CA ARG A 509 12.33 4.09 -1.10
C ARG A 509 11.99 2.63 -1.35
N ALA A 510 11.01 2.37 -2.20
CA ALA A 510 10.72 1.04 -2.70
C ALA A 510 11.96 0.41 -3.35
N ALA A 511 12.27 -0.83 -2.95
CA ALA A 511 13.52 -1.50 -3.25
C ALA A 511 13.34 -3.02 -3.31
N ASN A 512 14.18 -3.69 -4.10
CA ASN A 512 14.26 -5.14 -4.18
C ASN A 512 15.64 -5.63 -3.72
N LEU A 513 15.74 -6.92 -3.35
CA LEU A 513 17.05 -7.57 -3.28
C LEU A 513 17.57 -7.86 -4.67
N THR A 514 18.82 -7.51 -4.91
CA THR A 514 19.58 -7.81 -6.14
C THR A 514 20.75 -8.73 -5.82
N GLY A 515 21.42 -9.29 -6.82
CA GLY A 515 22.62 -10.11 -6.60
C GLY A 515 23.68 -9.44 -5.70
N ALA A 516 23.78 -8.11 -5.72
CA ALA A 516 24.72 -7.33 -4.90
C ALA A 516 24.22 -7.04 -3.46
N SER A 517 22.94 -7.31 -3.15
CA SER A 517 22.31 -6.89 -1.87
C SER A 517 21.56 -8.01 -1.15
N ILE A 518 21.44 -9.20 -1.75
CA ILE A 518 20.91 -10.41 -1.10
C ILE A 518 21.62 -10.64 0.25
N ALA A 519 20.85 -11.04 1.26
CA ALA A 519 21.34 -11.50 2.54
C ALA A 519 21.25 -13.03 2.59
N ARG A 520 22.36 -13.72 2.89
CA ARG A 520 22.41 -15.20 3.05
C ARG A 520 21.61 -15.97 1.99
N ASP A 521 20.57 -16.69 2.42
CA ASP A 521 19.79 -17.65 1.64
C ASP A 521 18.61 -16.99 0.90
N PHE A 522 18.50 -15.66 0.93
CA PHE A 522 17.53 -14.94 0.12
C PHE A 522 17.93 -15.00 -1.37
N GLN A 523 16.95 -14.76 -2.23
CA GLN A 523 17.12 -14.68 -3.68
C GLN A 523 16.93 -13.25 -4.19
N ALA A 524 17.35 -13.00 -5.42
CA ALA A 524 17.07 -11.75 -6.11
C ALA A 524 15.57 -11.64 -6.39
N GLU A 525 15.04 -10.43 -6.37
CA GLU A 525 13.60 -10.18 -6.44
C GLU A 525 13.25 -9.24 -7.60
N VAL A 526 11.99 -9.27 -8.03
CA VAL A 526 11.45 -8.34 -9.03
C VAL A 526 10.96 -7.08 -8.31
N LEU A 527 11.51 -5.91 -8.65
CA LEU A 527 11.00 -4.66 -8.07
C LEU A 527 9.65 -4.25 -8.67
N THR A 528 9.57 -4.24 -10.00
CA THR A 528 8.38 -3.80 -10.74
C THR A 528 8.39 -4.37 -12.16
N VAL A 529 7.19 -4.48 -12.74
CA VAL A 529 6.98 -4.72 -14.17
C VAL A 529 6.56 -3.46 -14.93
N GLY A 530 6.22 -2.38 -14.22
CA GLY A 530 5.85 -1.06 -14.75
C GLY A 530 6.72 0.07 -14.18
N HIS A 531 6.15 1.27 -14.11
CA HIS A 531 6.82 2.43 -13.49
C HIS A 531 6.53 2.55 -11.98
N ALA A 532 5.27 2.37 -11.59
CA ALA A 532 4.87 2.45 -10.19
C ALA A 532 5.20 1.16 -9.42
N ILE A 533 5.44 1.30 -8.11
CA ILE A 533 5.72 0.19 -7.18
C ILE A 533 4.78 0.31 -5.98
N VAL A 534 4.98 1.33 -5.15
CA VAL A 534 4.02 1.86 -4.18
C VAL A 534 3.16 2.88 -4.91
N HIS A 535 1.99 2.46 -5.36
CA HIS A 535 1.05 3.30 -6.09
C HIS A 535 -0.14 3.73 -5.21
N ASP A 536 -0.09 3.42 -3.92
CA ASP A 536 -0.89 4.07 -2.90
C ASP A 536 -0.67 5.60 -2.90
N LYS A 537 -1.71 6.31 -2.47
CA LYS A 537 -1.70 7.75 -2.25
C LYS A 537 -2.28 8.03 -0.88
N ILE A 538 -1.63 7.49 0.15
CA ILE A 538 -2.18 7.49 1.50
C ILE A 538 -1.34 8.33 2.44
N VAL A 539 -2.00 9.16 3.25
CA VAL A 539 -1.47 9.77 4.46
C VAL A 539 -2.41 9.44 5.60
N ILE A 540 -1.86 8.94 6.70
CA ILE A 540 -2.62 8.52 7.88
C ILE A 540 -2.04 9.26 9.07
N ILE A 541 -2.90 9.98 9.80
CA ILE A 541 -2.52 10.83 10.92
C ILE A 541 -3.19 10.30 12.17
N ASP A 542 -2.39 10.10 13.21
CA ASP A 542 -2.79 9.66 14.53
C ASP A 542 -3.83 8.51 14.48
N PRO A 543 -3.56 7.37 13.79
CA PRO A 543 -4.57 6.34 13.49
C PRO A 543 -5.22 5.67 14.72
N MET A 544 -4.77 5.99 15.93
CA MET A 544 -5.26 5.45 17.20
C MET A 544 -6.04 6.49 18.03
N ALA A 545 -5.99 7.76 17.63
CA ALA A 545 -6.70 8.87 18.28
C ALA A 545 -8.17 8.94 17.84
N ASP A 546 -9.03 9.56 18.66
CA ASP A 546 -10.46 9.76 18.34
C ASP A 546 -10.69 10.60 17.09
N ASN A 547 -9.72 11.44 16.74
CA ASN A 547 -9.70 12.26 15.53
C ASN A 547 -8.74 11.69 14.46
N ALA A 548 -8.52 10.37 14.46
CA ALA A 548 -7.71 9.69 13.44
C ALA A 548 -8.12 10.12 12.03
N THR A 549 -7.15 10.42 11.18
CA THR A 549 -7.39 10.91 9.81
C THR A 549 -6.72 10.00 8.78
N VAL A 550 -7.45 9.63 7.72
CA VAL A 550 -6.91 8.97 6.52
C VAL A 550 -7.20 9.83 5.31
N ILE A 551 -6.18 10.14 4.54
CA ILE A 551 -6.27 10.82 3.25
C ILE A 551 -5.91 9.80 2.18
N THR A 552 -6.79 9.59 1.21
CA THR A 552 -6.58 8.66 0.09
C THR A 552 -7.35 9.11 -1.15
N GLY A 553 -7.34 8.32 -2.22
CA GLY A 553 -8.04 8.59 -3.47
C GLY A 553 -7.14 8.38 -4.67
N SER A 554 -7.50 8.99 -5.80
CA SER A 554 -6.68 8.94 -6.99
C SER A 554 -5.54 9.95 -6.99
N HIS A 555 -5.71 11.04 -6.22
CA HIS A 555 -4.83 12.21 -6.11
C HIS A 555 -3.42 11.88 -5.61
N ASN A 556 -2.38 12.18 -6.39
CA ASN A 556 -0.98 11.91 -6.01
C ASN A 556 -0.45 12.67 -4.77
N LEU A 557 -1.27 13.50 -4.13
CA LEU A 557 -0.91 14.33 -2.98
C LEU A 557 0.25 15.29 -3.30
N GLY A 558 0.28 15.81 -4.53
CA GLY A 558 1.32 16.71 -5.00
C GLY A 558 0.77 17.84 -5.87
N TYR A 559 1.57 18.89 -6.03
CA TYR A 559 1.14 20.13 -6.68
C TYR A 559 0.48 19.91 -8.04
N LYS A 560 1.12 19.10 -8.91
CA LYS A 560 0.61 18.78 -10.25
C LYS A 560 -0.79 18.16 -10.25
N ALA A 561 -1.05 17.29 -9.28
CA ALA A 561 -2.35 16.65 -9.14
C ALA A 561 -3.46 17.69 -8.92
N SER A 562 -3.21 18.66 -8.03
CA SER A 562 -4.19 19.69 -7.66
C SER A 562 -4.51 20.66 -8.79
N TYR A 563 -3.53 21.09 -9.60
CA TYR A 563 -3.75 22.16 -10.58
C TYR A 563 -4.02 21.67 -12.02
N GLU A 564 -3.59 20.47 -12.37
CA GLU A 564 -3.53 20.00 -13.77
C GLU A 564 -4.46 18.81 -14.08
N ASN A 565 -4.69 17.90 -13.13
CA ASN A 565 -5.29 16.60 -13.39
C ASN A 565 -6.73 16.49 -12.90
N ASP A 566 -7.55 15.65 -13.53
CA ASP A 566 -8.83 15.22 -12.95
C ASP A 566 -8.60 14.12 -11.91
N GLU A 567 -8.75 14.45 -10.64
CA GLU A 567 -8.54 13.49 -9.54
C GLU A 567 -9.56 13.72 -8.42
N ASN A 568 -9.62 12.77 -7.51
CA ASN A 568 -10.31 12.90 -6.25
C ASN A 568 -9.36 12.60 -5.09
N MET A 569 -9.55 13.32 -3.99
CA MET A 569 -8.93 13.10 -2.70
C MET A 569 -10.03 13.03 -1.65
N VAL A 570 -10.03 11.99 -0.84
CA VAL A 570 -10.98 11.75 0.24
C VAL A 570 -10.20 11.76 1.55
N VAL A 571 -10.65 12.58 2.48
CA VAL A 571 -10.19 12.66 3.86
C VAL A 571 -11.29 12.06 4.74
N VAL A 572 -10.95 11.04 5.51
CA VAL A 572 -11.83 10.38 6.49
C VAL A 572 -11.30 10.68 7.89
N GLU A 573 -12.12 11.30 8.72
CA GLU A 573 -11.79 11.69 10.09
C GLU A 573 -12.68 10.96 11.10
N GLY A 574 -12.09 10.54 12.22
CA GLY A 574 -12.80 9.95 13.34
C GLY A 574 -13.18 8.48 13.19
N ASP A 575 -12.95 7.87 12.04
CA ASP A 575 -13.14 6.43 11.83
C ASP A 575 -11.84 5.65 12.17
N LYS A 576 -11.65 5.36 13.47
CA LYS A 576 -10.46 4.65 13.96
C LYS A 576 -10.25 3.29 13.31
N THR A 577 -11.33 2.56 13.03
CA THR A 577 -11.25 1.24 12.41
C THR A 577 -10.74 1.34 10.97
N PHE A 578 -11.22 2.33 10.22
CA PHE A 578 -10.69 2.63 8.88
C PHE A 578 -9.21 3.06 8.95
N ALA A 579 -8.87 3.94 9.90
CA ALA A 579 -7.49 4.39 10.10
C ALA A 579 -6.54 3.26 10.50
N ALA A 580 -6.97 2.35 11.38
CA ALA A 580 -6.21 1.18 11.78
C ALA A 580 -5.93 0.26 10.58
N ALA A 581 -6.92 -0.03 9.73
CA ALA A 581 -6.73 -0.89 8.55
C ALA A 581 -5.71 -0.30 7.56
N TYR A 582 -5.81 1.00 7.28
CA TYR A 582 -4.84 1.70 6.43
C TYR A 582 -3.45 1.77 7.07
N ALA A 583 -3.36 1.92 8.38
CA ALA A 583 -2.09 1.92 9.09
C ALA A 583 -1.44 0.52 9.12
N VAL A 584 -2.22 -0.55 9.23
CA VAL A 584 -1.74 -1.94 9.06
C VAL A 584 -1.17 -2.14 7.66
N HIS A 585 -1.89 -1.70 6.61
CA HIS A 585 -1.41 -1.74 5.23
C HIS A 585 -0.11 -0.95 5.03
N MET A 586 -0.06 0.28 5.55
CA MET A 586 1.15 1.12 5.51
C MET A 586 2.33 0.37 6.14
N LEU A 587 2.18 -0.13 7.36
CA LEU A 587 3.24 -0.82 8.08
C LEU A 587 3.70 -2.11 7.42
N ASP A 588 2.79 -2.81 6.72
CA ASP A 588 3.16 -3.95 5.90
C ASP A 588 4.13 -3.58 4.78
N VAL A 589 3.70 -2.63 3.94
CA VAL A 589 4.51 -2.18 2.81
C VAL A 589 5.83 -1.54 3.28
N PHE A 590 5.77 -0.73 4.34
CA PHE A 590 6.92 -0.05 4.90
C PHE A 590 7.96 -1.01 5.49
N ASP A 591 7.58 -1.91 6.41
CA ASP A 591 8.55 -2.83 7.04
C ASP A 591 9.09 -3.85 6.02
N HIS A 592 8.33 -4.16 4.95
CA HIS A 592 8.82 -4.93 3.80
C HIS A 592 9.96 -4.20 3.07
N TYR A 593 9.75 -2.93 2.70
CA TYR A 593 10.78 -2.17 1.98
C TYR A 593 11.92 -1.72 2.87
N LYS A 594 11.71 -1.53 4.17
CA LYS A 594 12.75 -1.07 5.09
C LYS A 594 13.99 -1.95 5.10
N PHE A 595 13.81 -3.26 5.17
CA PHE A 595 14.94 -4.20 5.09
C PHE A 595 15.66 -4.11 3.74
N ARG A 596 14.91 -4.07 2.64
CA ARG A 596 15.46 -4.04 1.27
C ARG A 596 16.20 -2.75 0.98
N ALA A 597 15.61 -1.63 1.35
CA ALA A 597 16.21 -0.31 1.27
C ALA A 597 17.52 -0.26 2.05
N TRP A 598 17.54 -0.77 3.29
CA TRP A 598 18.77 -0.87 4.07
C TRP A 598 19.83 -1.75 3.41
N ARG A 599 19.47 -2.94 2.90
CA ARG A 599 20.39 -3.82 2.15
C ARG A 599 20.96 -3.13 0.91
N ARG A 600 20.14 -2.37 0.18
CA ARG A 600 20.56 -1.57 -0.97
C ARG A 600 21.50 -0.44 -0.58
N THR A 601 21.27 0.22 0.56
CA THR A 601 22.16 1.27 1.10
C THR A 601 23.54 0.73 1.47
N ILE A 602 23.61 -0.41 2.18
CA ILE A 602 24.91 -0.96 2.59
C ILE A 602 25.66 -1.63 1.43
N GLY A 603 24.94 -2.09 0.39
CA GLY A 603 25.53 -2.66 -0.83
C GLY A 603 26.38 -3.91 -0.59
N LYS A 604 26.18 -4.61 0.53
CA LYS A 604 26.91 -5.82 0.88
C LYS A 604 26.09 -7.05 0.51
N GLY A 605 26.77 -8.07 -0.02
CA GLY A 605 26.21 -9.40 -0.22
C GLY A 605 26.03 -10.16 1.09
N PRO A 606 25.72 -11.47 1.03
CA PRO A 606 25.60 -12.33 2.20
C PRO A 606 26.78 -12.23 3.16
N SER A 607 26.49 -12.20 4.46
CA SER A 607 27.50 -12.29 5.53
C SER A 607 27.14 -13.37 6.54
N ASP A 608 28.17 -13.99 7.13
CA ASP A 608 28.02 -14.87 8.30
C ASP A 608 27.51 -14.11 9.54
N ASP A 609 27.47 -12.78 9.51
CA ASP A 609 26.83 -11.97 10.55
C ASP A 609 25.31 -11.76 10.35
N ASP A 610 24.77 -12.08 9.17
CA ASP A 610 23.32 -12.00 8.93
C ASP A 610 22.59 -13.11 9.75
N GLY A 611 21.32 -12.93 10.12
CA GLY A 611 20.53 -13.92 10.88
C GLY A 611 20.22 -13.51 12.32
N LEU A 612 19.48 -14.35 13.04
CA LEU A 612 19.02 -14.06 14.39
C LEU A 612 20.18 -14.10 15.39
N SER A 613 20.21 -13.11 16.28
CA SER A 613 21.19 -13.02 17.37
C SER A 613 21.05 -14.23 18.30
N ILE A 614 22.16 -14.65 18.90
CA ILE A 614 22.25 -15.87 19.71
C ILE A 614 22.34 -15.59 21.22
N ASP A 615 22.10 -14.36 21.60
CA ASP A 615 22.08 -13.83 22.97
C ASP A 615 20.97 -12.75 23.07
N ASP A 616 20.78 -12.13 24.24
CA ASP A 616 19.68 -11.19 24.50
C ASP A 616 19.98 -9.71 24.20
N HIS A 617 21.18 -9.35 23.71
CA HIS A 617 21.59 -7.95 23.52
C HIS A 617 20.66 -7.20 22.53
N TRP A 618 20.05 -7.93 21.58
CA TRP A 618 19.12 -7.37 20.60
C TRP A 618 17.87 -6.77 21.26
N LEU A 619 17.46 -7.29 22.42
CA LEU A 619 16.26 -6.88 23.15
C LEU A 619 16.47 -5.55 23.87
N LYS A 620 17.70 -5.27 24.32
CA LYS A 620 18.05 -4.08 25.11
C LYS A 620 17.50 -2.76 24.54
N PRO A 621 17.71 -2.41 23.25
CA PRO A 621 17.17 -1.16 22.72
C PRO A 621 15.64 -1.11 22.70
N TYR A 622 14.93 -2.24 22.65
CA TYR A 622 13.47 -2.26 22.80
C TYR A 622 13.04 -2.10 24.26
N ALA A 623 13.69 -2.84 25.18
CA ALA A 623 13.40 -2.77 26.61
C ALA A 623 13.67 -1.38 27.21
N ASP A 624 14.72 -0.70 26.75
CA ASP A 624 15.06 0.67 27.18
C ASP A 624 14.25 1.76 26.44
N GLY A 625 13.33 1.38 25.55
CA GLY A 625 12.49 2.32 24.77
C GLY A 625 13.20 3.03 23.61
N LYS A 626 14.47 2.76 23.33
CA LYS A 626 15.25 3.38 22.23
C LYS A 626 14.80 2.94 20.83
N LYS A 627 14.26 1.72 20.70
CA LYS A 627 13.64 1.16 19.49
C LYS A 627 12.19 0.80 19.77
N GLY A 628 11.38 0.64 18.73
CA GLY A 628 9.98 0.18 18.86
C GLY A 628 8.97 1.28 19.16
N ALA A 629 9.22 2.53 18.75
CA ALA A 629 8.26 3.63 18.91
C ALA A 629 6.88 3.28 18.33
N ILE A 630 6.84 2.72 17.11
CA ILE A 630 5.59 2.29 16.49
C ILE A 630 4.88 1.17 17.26
N ALA A 631 5.63 0.24 17.86
CA ALA A 631 5.09 -0.86 18.65
C ALA A 631 4.43 -0.37 19.95
N ARG A 632 4.97 0.69 20.55
CA ARG A 632 4.38 1.33 21.74
C ARG A 632 3.19 2.23 21.40
N TYR A 633 3.18 2.78 20.19
CA TYR A 633 2.11 3.65 19.72
C TYR A 633 0.86 2.86 19.32
N PHE A 634 1.03 1.75 18.59
CA PHE A 634 -0.10 0.88 18.26
C PHE A 634 -0.70 0.27 19.54
N PRO A 635 -2.02 0.41 19.75
CA PRO A 635 -2.74 0.09 20.98
C PRO A 635 -2.94 -1.40 21.16
#